data_AF-A0A2T6D5I2-F1
#
_entry.id   AF-A0A2T6D5I2-F1
#
_cell.length_a   1.000
_cell.length_b   1.000
_cell.length_c   1.000
_cell.angle_alpha   90.00
_cell.angle_beta   90.00
_cell.angle_gamma   90.00
#
_symmetry.space_group_name_H-M   'P 1'
#
loop_
_entity.id
_entity.type
_entity.pdbx_description
1 polymer ?
#
loop_
_entity_poly.entity_id
_entity_poly.type
_entity_poly.pdbx_seq_one_letter_code
_entity_poly.pdbx_strand_id
1 'polypeptide(L)'
;MSTAPSGSTSTSVPSTTSTSGSASSSPCVTWVTRRRTPRSTVRIPRNGRGSSSARCTARSGASASRADSSFFMRIPILVLSLGLAVPAAAPSLLSAAPGNPAPDSPPVNATGEAVAAAEGLIRRVLPGHADAFACEVIPAEDGRDVFEYEALPGGRVVLRGNHGVALAVAFNQYLRREVHRNYDWQAVEPLLLAGPLPAPAAKVRGTCGAAERFFLNYCTFGYTTPWWGWNEWQRFIDWMAMNGINRPLLQCGQEAVWLRVWQSYGLGEDEIRAFFSGPAHLPWHRMANLDRWGGPLPRSYIDGQQALQRQILGRVRALGMKAILSGFAGHVPPELARVRPQAKLTRIGAKWGGMDPKYATTYLDPTDPLFPEIQQRFLRAQTELYGTDHLYAADSFNEMLPPSWDLDYLRKVSRAIFDGMVAVDADARWYQMAWTYYYQRKHWTQGGRLEAFLNAVPTGRLVMLDYVCEEVEFYPLTENFYGQPFIWNYLGNFGGNTHLAAPQRKVAQRIPHALERPNCIGVGSTLEGINVNPGIFELVLEQPWRPGATIDVDAWVRDYAAQRAGGADPAVEELWRAVAAKVLVDDTKVIGRHASIFQTKPPLKGPGPDSRIEKQTRIDYHPEDLVTALAAAWQASPAARQTDGYRYDVVNFTRQALTNRAKAVYDEAVAAYGRKDVAAFRRAAATFLALGRDLDELLATRHEFLLGPWLAQARRWGKDAAEADYYEVAAREIITAWHVPGGGLEDYACRQYNGLMRDYYLPRWEKFFALCTAALENGTAFPQAEFSAWANAASARWIHAHGEGYATRPSGDPVATAERLYRRHLAPPSSGSQ
;
A
#
# COMPACT_ATOMS: atom_id res chain seq x y z
N MET A 1 -13.36 -67.21 -9.12
CA MET A 1 -14.75 -67.26 -8.60
C MET A 1 -15.34 -65.88 -8.89
N SER A 2 -16.26 -65.73 -9.85
CA SER A 2 -17.66 -66.20 -9.84
C SER A 2 -18.49 -65.44 -8.79
N THR A 3 -19.62 -64.79 -9.09
CA THR A 3 -20.49 -64.83 -10.30
C THR A 3 -21.08 -63.46 -10.68
N ALA A 4 -21.47 -63.29 -11.96
CA ALA A 4 -22.45 -62.27 -12.41
C ALA A 4 -23.90 -62.83 -12.30
N PRO A 5 -24.96 -62.12 -12.75
CA PRO A 5 -25.32 -62.14 -14.18
C PRO A 5 -26.01 -60.88 -14.79
N SER A 6 -26.07 -60.88 -16.13
CA SER A 6 -26.98 -60.23 -17.13
C SER A 6 -28.15 -59.32 -16.71
N GLY A 7 -28.60 -58.36 -17.54
CA GLY A 7 -28.11 -57.91 -18.88
C GLY A 7 -29.23 -57.39 -19.82
N SER A 8 -28.88 -57.05 -21.08
CA SER A 8 -29.73 -56.95 -22.32
C SER A 8 -30.93 -55.94 -22.36
N THR A 9 -31.34 -55.30 -23.48
CA THR A 9 -30.90 -55.31 -24.91
C THR A 9 -31.34 -54.03 -25.69
N SER A 10 -30.72 -53.82 -26.86
CA SER A 10 -31.03 -53.09 -28.14
C SER A 10 -32.43 -52.42 -28.42
N THR A 11 -32.72 -51.68 -29.51
CA THR A 11 -32.19 -51.68 -30.91
C THR A 11 -32.56 -50.41 -31.76
N SER A 12 -31.62 -49.91 -32.59
CA SER A 12 -31.74 -49.39 -34.00
C SER A 12 -32.85 -48.40 -34.49
N VAL A 13 -32.52 -47.22 -35.09
CA VAL A 13 -32.48 -46.87 -36.57
C VAL A 13 -33.84 -46.35 -37.15
N PRO A 14 -33.98 -45.58 -38.28
CA PRO A 14 -33.05 -44.86 -39.21
C PRO A 14 -33.18 -43.30 -39.10
N SER A 15 -32.54 -42.36 -39.84
CA SER A 15 -32.27 -42.13 -41.30
C SER A 15 -33.56 -41.92 -42.14
N THR A 16 -33.69 -40.99 -43.10
CA THR A 16 -32.82 -39.93 -43.70
C THR A 16 -33.73 -38.72 -44.13
N THR A 17 -33.49 -37.74 -45.02
CA THR A 17 -32.58 -37.50 -46.17
C THR A 17 -32.40 -35.97 -46.48
N SER A 18 -31.97 -35.62 -47.70
CA SER A 18 -31.71 -34.31 -48.38
C SER A 18 -32.98 -33.57 -48.91
N THR A 19 -32.98 -32.36 -49.54
CA THR A 19 -32.06 -31.75 -50.56
C THR A 19 -32.07 -30.20 -50.67
N SER A 20 -30.91 -29.61 -51.04
CA SER A 20 -30.67 -28.41 -51.89
C SER A 20 -31.27 -27.02 -51.50
N GLY A 21 -30.60 -25.90 -51.77
CA GLY A 21 -29.33 -25.67 -52.49
C GLY A 21 -28.86 -24.20 -52.42
N SER A 22 -27.77 -23.86 -53.12
CA SER A 22 -26.99 -22.61 -52.92
C SER A 22 -26.83 -21.74 -54.16
N ALA A 23 -26.94 -20.41 -54.04
CA ALA A 23 -26.25 -19.45 -54.91
C ALA A 23 -26.10 -18.04 -54.29
N SER A 24 -24.96 -17.42 -54.60
CA SER A 24 -24.46 -16.06 -54.31
C SER A 24 -25.42 -14.86 -54.47
N SER A 25 -25.25 -13.82 -53.63
CA SER A 25 -24.77 -12.48 -54.08
C SER A 25 -24.63 -11.44 -52.95
N SER A 26 -23.78 -10.43 -53.19
CA SER A 26 -23.69 -9.12 -52.49
C SER A 26 -24.26 -8.03 -53.44
N PRO A 27 -24.59 -6.78 -53.02
CA PRO A 27 -23.91 -6.02 -51.96
C PRO A 27 -24.75 -5.02 -51.11
N CYS A 28 -24.03 -4.36 -50.19
CA CYS A 28 -24.24 -3.04 -49.57
C CYS A 28 -25.39 -2.13 -50.08
N VAL A 29 -26.24 -1.68 -49.15
CA VAL A 29 -27.01 -0.41 -49.25
C VAL A 29 -26.93 0.37 -47.92
N THR A 30 -26.84 1.70 -48.03
CA THR A 30 -26.66 2.69 -46.94
C THR A 30 -27.98 3.39 -46.54
N TRP A 31 -27.90 4.58 -45.95
CA TRP A 31 -28.93 5.66 -45.82
C TRP A 31 -29.73 5.73 -44.48
N VAL A 32 -29.92 6.90 -43.85
CA VAL A 32 -29.13 8.17 -43.91
C VAL A 32 -29.40 9.08 -42.68
N THR A 33 -28.62 10.15 -42.55
CA THR A 33 -28.74 11.21 -41.52
C THR A 33 -29.99 12.09 -41.66
N ARG A 34 -30.41 12.77 -40.58
CA ARG A 34 -31.09 14.08 -40.67
C ARG A 34 -30.83 14.99 -39.46
N ARG A 35 -31.16 16.28 -39.59
CA ARG A 35 -30.67 17.39 -38.74
C ARG A 35 -31.81 18.15 -38.04
N ARG A 36 -31.50 18.64 -36.82
CA ARG A 36 -31.86 19.93 -36.15
C ARG A 36 -33.18 20.69 -36.45
N THR A 37 -33.61 21.41 -35.39
CA THR A 37 -34.33 22.72 -35.34
C THR A 37 -35.82 22.78 -35.72
N PRO A 38 -36.61 23.82 -35.27
CA PRO A 38 -36.25 25.00 -34.45
C PRO A 38 -37.16 25.30 -33.21
N ARG A 39 -36.86 26.44 -32.58
CA ARG A 39 -37.53 27.17 -31.47
C ARG A 39 -39.07 27.25 -31.50
N SER A 40 -39.66 27.48 -30.32
CA SER A 40 -40.86 28.33 -30.14
C SER A 40 -40.64 29.34 -28.99
N THR A 41 -41.46 30.39 -28.90
CA THR A 41 -41.32 31.52 -27.95
C THR A 41 -42.64 31.88 -27.29
N VAL A 42 -42.62 32.22 -25.99
CA VAL A 42 -43.73 32.85 -25.25
C VAL A 42 -43.27 34.21 -24.70
N ARG A 43 -44.19 35.13 -24.42
CA ARG A 43 -43.95 36.60 -24.41
C ARG A 43 -44.92 37.32 -23.43
N ILE A 44 -44.56 38.53 -22.99
CA ILE A 44 -45.43 39.57 -22.35
C ILE A 44 -45.78 39.27 -20.85
N PRO A 45 -45.97 40.28 -19.94
CA PRO A 45 -45.85 41.75 -20.04
C PRO A 45 -44.78 42.39 -19.11
N ARG A 46 -44.61 43.73 -19.22
CA ARG A 46 -44.02 44.64 -18.21
C ARG A 46 -45.12 45.39 -17.47
N ASN A 47 -44.88 45.89 -16.24
CA ASN A 47 -45.48 47.15 -15.76
C ASN A 47 -44.87 47.70 -14.45
N GLY A 48 -45.07 49.00 -14.17
CA GLY A 48 -45.41 49.45 -12.80
C GLY A 48 -44.34 50.08 -11.88
N ARG A 49 -43.97 51.33 -12.16
CA ARG A 49 -43.30 52.36 -11.31
C ARG A 49 -43.52 52.34 -9.76
N GLY A 50 -42.54 52.87 -9.01
CA GLY A 50 -42.75 53.62 -7.74
C GLY A 50 -41.76 53.34 -6.59
N SER A 51 -41.55 54.22 -5.59
CA SER A 51 -40.82 55.52 -5.64
C SER A 51 -40.74 56.22 -4.25
N SER A 52 -39.59 56.18 -3.56
CA SER A 52 -39.19 57.03 -2.40
C SER A 52 -37.74 56.66 -2.03
N SER A 53 -36.75 57.56 -1.93
CA SER A 53 -36.45 58.56 -0.86
C SER A 53 -36.31 57.94 0.55
N ALA A 54 -35.25 58.21 1.34
CA ALA A 54 -34.35 59.38 1.35
C ALA A 54 -32.84 59.06 1.53
N ARG A 55 -32.05 60.10 1.88
CA ARG A 55 -30.57 60.11 2.03
C ARG A 55 -30.19 59.78 3.51
N CYS A 56 -28.93 59.67 3.98
CA CYS A 56 -27.64 60.16 3.47
C CYS A 56 -26.43 59.44 4.14
N THR A 57 -25.23 59.54 3.53
CA THR A 57 -23.86 59.43 4.16
C THR A 57 -23.44 58.16 4.94
N ALA A 58 -22.20 57.63 4.85
CA ALA A 58 -21.06 57.92 3.96
C ALA A 58 -19.96 56.82 3.98
N ARG A 59 -19.12 56.83 2.91
CA ARG A 59 -17.72 56.36 2.79
C ARG A 59 -17.35 54.85 2.84
N SER A 60 -16.67 54.45 1.76
CA SER A 60 -15.58 53.44 1.61
C SER A 60 -15.76 52.00 2.11
N GLY A 61 -15.53 50.95 1.30
CA GLY A 61 -15.24 50.92 -0.15
C GLY A 61 -14.54 49.62 -0.61
N ALA A 62 -14.88 49.11 -1.80
CA ALA A 62 -14.25 47.98 -2.52
C ALA A 62 -13.98 46.70 -1.69
N SER A 63 -14.81 45.65 -1.64
CA SER A 63 -15.58 44.94 -2.69
C SER A 63 -14.71 44.25 -3.77
N ALA A 64 -14.37 42.98 -3.55
CA ALA A 64 -13.82 42.09 -4.58
C ALA A 64 -14.97 41.38 -5.33
N SER A 65 -15.00 41.49 -6.66
CA SER A 65 -16.00 40.83 -7.52
C SER A 65 -15.41 39.61 -8.24
N ARG A 66 -16.08 38.46 -8.15
CA ARG A 66 -15.83 37.34 -9.07
C ARG A 66 -16.34 37.73 -10.47
N ALA A 67 -15.65 37.27 -11.50
CA ALA A 67 -16.13 37.27 -12.89
C ALA A 67 -15.73 35.95 -13.54
N ASP A 68 -16.51 35.51 -14.52
CA ASP A 68 -16.50 34.12 -14.99
C ASP A 68 -15.97 33.96 -16.43
N SER A 69 -15.34 32.80 -16.66
CA SER A 69 -15.36 32.01 -17.90
C SER A 69 -15.09 32.67 -19.28
N SER A 70 -13.88 32.40 -19.79
CA SER A 70 -13.56 31.91 -21.15
C SER A 70 -13.93 32.71 -22.42
N PHE A 71 -12.93 32.90 -23.31
CA PHE A 71 -13.15 32.85 -24.77
C PHE A 71 -11.90 32.34 -25.51
N PHE A 72 -12.08 31.70 -26.67
CA PHE A 72 -11.01 31.15 -27.53
C PHE A 72 -10.60 32.15 -28.63
N MET A 73 -9.32 32.11 -29.03
CA MET A 73 -8.92 32.54 -30.38
C MET A 73 -7.73 31.71 -30.91
N ARG A 74 -7.77 31.32 -32.19
CA ARG A 74 -6.68 30.71 -32.95
C ARG A 74 -6.31 31.63 -34.11
N ILE A 75 -5.03 31.76 -34.44
CA ILE A 75 -4.55 32.36 -35.71
C ILE A 75 -3.42 31.46 -36.27
N PRO A 76 -3.45 31.08 -37.57
CA PRO A 76 -2.42 30.28 -38.24
C PRO A 76 -1.47 31.16 -39.11
N ILE A 77 -0.81 30.56 -40.12
CA ILE A 77 0.12 31.14 -41.15
C ILE A 77 1.61 31.06 -40.75
N LEU A 78 2.57 30.66 -41.60
CA LEU A 78 2.57 29.78 -42.79
C LEU A 78 4.04 29.37 -43.08
N VAL A 79 4.27 28.23 -43.75
CA VAL A 79 5.61 27.80 -44.21
C VAL A 79 6.05 28.59 -45.44
N LEU A 80 7.35 28.92 -45.55
CA LEU A 80 7.98 29.22 -46.83
C LEU A 80 9.44 28.74 -46.81
N SER A 81 9.83 27.94 -47.80
CA SER A 81 11.15 27.30 -47.90
C SER A 81 11.94 27.87 -49.07
N LEU A 82 13.22 28.18 -48.85
CA LEU A 82 14.20 28.45 -49.91
C LEU A 82 15.59 28.10 -49.37
N GLY A 83 16.36 27.30 -50.11
CA GLY A 83 17.67 26.82 -49.69
C GLY A 83 18.72 27.02 -50.77
N LEU A 84 19.97 27.19 -50.34
CA LEU A 84 21.16 27.20 -51.17
C LEU A 84 22.29 26.48 -50.42
N ALA A 85 23.06 25.66 -51.13
CA ALA A 85 24.33 25.10 -50.69
C ALA A 85 25.46 26.15 -50.95
N VAL A 86 26.74 26.01 -50.59
CA VAL A 86 27.58 24.81 -50.43
C VAL A 86 28.58 24.98 -49.22
N PRO A 87 29.75 24.29 -49.04
CA PRO A 87 30.06 23.70 -47.72
C PRO A 87 31.32 24.23 -47.00
N ALA A 88 31.50 23.84 -45.74
CA ALA A 88 32.81 23.81 -45.07
C ALA A 88 32.88 22.71 -43.98
N ALA A 89 34.11 22.28 -43.67
CA ALA A 89 34.50 21.12 -42.87
C ALA A 89 33.91 20.96 -41.45
N ALA A 90 33.86 19.71 -40.98
CA ALA A 90 33.71 19.36 -39.56
C ALA A 90 35.02 19.64 -38.77
N PRO A 91 34.97 19.60 -37.42
CA PRO A 91 35.24 18.30 -36.77
C PRO A 91 34.21 17.91 -35.69
N SER A 92 34.04 16.61 -35.50
CA SER A 92 33.12 16.02 -34.53
C SER A 92 33.65 16.09 -33.10
N LEU A 93 32.97 16.82 -32.21
CA LEU A 93 33.12 16.66 -30.77
C LEU A 93 32.12 15.61 -30.27
N LEU A 94 32.60 14.44 -29.83
CA LEU A 94 31.75 13.50 -29.10
C LEU A 94 31.41 14.10 -27.73
N SER A 95 30.11 14.28 -27.47
CA SER A 95 29.62 14.46 -26.10
C SER A 95 29.81 13.13 -25.36
N ALA A 96 30.69 13.11 -24.37
CA ALA A 96 30.84 11.95 -23.50
C ALA A 96 29.62 11.83 -22.59
N ALA A 97 28.89 10.73 -22.70
CA ALA A 97 27.94 10.34 -21.66
C ALA A 97 28.70 10.13 -20.33
N PRO A 98 28.14 10.49 -19.17
CA PRO A 98 28.76 10.21 -17.89
C PRO A 98 28.91 8.69 -17.74
N GLY A 99 30.15 8.22 -17.70
CA GLY A 99 30.44 6.79 -17.61
C GLY A 99 30.00 6.23 -16.26
N ASN A 100 29.23 5.15 -16.28
CA ASN A 100 29.11 4.29 -15.11
C ASN A 100 30.51 3.82 -14.71
N PRO A 101 30.87 3.83 -13.40
CA PRO A 101 32.05 3.10 -12.94
C PRO A 101 31.88 1.61 -13.31
N ALA A 102 32.98 0.96 -13.66
CA ALA A 102 32.95 -0.46 -13.98
C ALA A 102 32.47 -1.28 -12.76
N PRO A 103 31.77 -2.41 -12.97
CA PRO A 103 31.39 -3.28 -11.87
C PRO A 103 32.63 -3.99 -11.32
N ASP A 104 33.21 -3.45 -10.25
CA ASP A 104 34.25 -4.14 -9.49
C ASP A 104 33.73 -5.50 -9.01
N SER A 105 34.47 -6.56 -9.33
CA SER A 105 34.18 -7.90 -8.81
C SER A 105 34.20 -7.87 -7.28
N PRO A 106 33.16 -8.37 -6.58
CA PRO A 106 33.11 -8.32 -5.13
C PRO A 106 34.33 -9.05 -4.53
N PRO A 107 34.93 -8.51 -3.45
CA PRO A 107 36.09 -9.15 -2.83
C PRO A 107 35.72 -10.54 -2.30
N VAL A 108 36.66 -11.49 -2.37
CA VAL A 108 36.42 -12.93 -2.12
C VAL A 108 35.68 -13.21 -0.79
N ASN A 109 35.91 -12.40 0.25
CA ASN A 109 35.20 -12.52 1.53
C ASN A 109 33.69 -12.17 1.40
N ALA A 110 33.33 -11.14 0.63
CA ALA A 110 31.93 -10.77 0.38
C ALA A 110 31.22 -11.84 -0.47
N THR A 111 31.94 -12.53 -1.35
CA THR A 111 31.43 -13.70 -2.07
C THR A 111 31.04 -14.82 -1.11
N GLY A 112 31.89 -15.12 -0.12
CA GLY A 112 31.58 -16.12 0.92
C GLY A 112 30.45 -15.71 1.86
N GLU A 113 30.40 -14.43 2.26
CA GLU A 113 29.32 -13.90 3.10
C GLU A 113 27.96 -13.95 2.41
N ALA A 114 27.88 -13.55 1.13
CA ALA A 114 26.66 -13.60 0.33
C ALA A 114 26.11 -15.03 0.17
N VAL A 115 26.98 -16.02 -0.02
CA VAL A 115 26.62 -17.45 -0.06
C VAL A 115 26.09 -17.90 1.30
N ALA A 116 26.81 -17.65 2.40
CA ALA A 116 26.39 -18.05 3.74
C ALA A 116 25.05 -17.41 4.16
N ALA A 117 24.81 -16.16 3.77
CA ALA A 117 23.54 -15.47 4.01
C ALA A 117 22.38 -16.11 3.23
N ALA A 118 22.60 -16.48 1.97
CA ALA A 118 21.60 -17.14 1.11
C ALA A 118 21.30 -18.58 1.57
N GLU A 119 22.32 -19.40 1.88
CA GLU A 119 22.08 -20.73 2.47
C GLU A 119 21.35 -20.63 3.81
N GLY A 120 21.70 -19.64 4.63
CA GLY A 120 21.00 -19.37 5.89
C GLY A 120 19.51 -19.08 5.67
N LEU A 121 19.16 -18.34 4.62
CA LEU A 121 17.78 -18.09 4.21
C LEU A 121 17.08 -19.39 3.79
N ILE A 122 17.71 -20.19 2.93
CA ILE A 122 17.16 -21.49 2.49
C ILE A 122 16.87 -22.39 3.70
N ARG A 123 17.80 -22.48 4.67
CA ARG A 123 17.62 -23.24 5.93
C ARG A 123 16.46 -22.77 6.80
N ARG A 124 16.06 -21.49 6.71
CA ARG A 124 14.91 -20.92 7.44
C ARG A 124 13.58 -21.04 6.69
N VAL A 125 13.59 -20.92 5.37
CA VAL A 125 12.38 -20.95 4.54
C VAL A 125 11.96 -22.39 4.23
N LEU A 126 12.91 -23.29 3.97
CA LEU A 126 12.66 -24.71 3.66
C LEU A 126 13.61 -25.63 4.47
N PRO A 127 13.36 -25.77 5.80
CA PRO A 127 14.11 -26.70 6.64
C PRO A 127 13.96 -28.15 6.16
N GLY A 128 14.99 -28.97 6.41
CA GLY A 128 15.03 -30.37 5.99
C GLY A 128 15.48 -30.60 4.54
N HIS A 129 15.40 -29.60 3.66
CA HIS A 129 15.84 -29.72 2.24
C HIS A 129 17.00 -28.80 1.86
N ALA A 130 17.55 -28.02 2.80
CA ALA A 130 18.57 -27.01 2.48
C ALA A 130 19.84 -27.59 1.82
N ASP A 131 20.27 -28.79 2.19
CA ASP A 131 21.47 -29.43 1.63
C ASP A 131 21.26 -29.97 0.20
N ALA A 132 20.01 -30.03 -0.26
CA ALA A 132 19.67 -30.28 -1.67
C ALA A 132 20.08 -29.11 -2.58
N PHE A 133 20.39 -27.93 -2.02
CA PHE A 133 20.83 -26.76 -2.78
C PHE A 133 22.35 -26.57 -2.72
N ALA A 134 22.91 -25.99 -3.77
CA ALA A 134 24.24 -25.38 -3.81
C ALA A 134 24.10 -23.91 -4.23
N CYS A 135 24.93 -23.01 -3.71
CA CYS A 135 24.89 -21.59 -4.03
C CYS A 135 26.23 -21.12 -4.61
N GLU A 136 26.21 -20.55 -5.81
CA GLU A 136 27.41 -20.09 -6.54
C GLU A 136 27.24 -18.63 -6.99
N VAL A 137 28.23 -17.77 -6.69
CA VAL A 137 28.19 -16.36 -7.15
C VAL A 137 28.74 -16.27 -8.57
N ILE A 138 28.04 -15.54 -9.44
CA ILE A 138 28.41 -15.32 -10.85
C ILE A 138 28.52 -13.82 -11.17
N PRO A 139 29.25 -13.41 -12.24
CA PRO A 139 29.26 -12.02 -12.68
C PRO A 139 27.87 -11.50 -13.06
N ALA A 140 27.65 -10.20 -12.85
CA ALA A 140 26.47 -9.48 -13.33
C ALA A 140 26.43 -9.44 -14.87
N GLU A 141 25.23 -9.40 -15.45
CA GLU A 141 25.03 -9.39 -16.91
C GLU A 141 24.84 -7.95 -17.41
N ASP A 142 25.83 -7.41 -18.11
CA ASP A 142 25.86 -5.99 -18.52
C ASP A 142 25.72 -5.00 -17.35
N GLY A 143 26.20 -5.38 -16.16
CA GLY A 143 26.02 -4.62 -14.92
C GLY A 143 24.63 -4.75 -14.27
N ARG A 144 23.76 -5.63 -14.79
CA ARG A 144 22.42 -5.92 -14.25
C ARG A 144 22.45 -7.15 -13.34
N ASP A 145 21.59 -7.13 -12.32
CA ASP A 145 21.40 -8.28 -11.43
C ASP A 145 20.85 -9.48 -12.21
N VAL A 146 21.39 -10.67 -11.93
CA VAL A 146 21.10 -11.89 -12.71
C VAL A 146 21.05 -13.10 -11.80
N PHE A 147 20.15 -14.04 -12.11
CA PHE A 147 20.01 -15.31 -11.40
C PHE A 147 20.01 -16.50 -12.38
N GLU A 148 20.43 -17.67 -11.91
CA GLU A 148 20.20 -18.95 -12.57
C GLU A 148 19.75 -20.03 -11.58
N TYR A 149 19.07 -21.07 -12.06
CA TYR A 149 19.05 -22.38 -11.40
C TYR A 149 19.03 -23.53 -12.40
N GLU A 150 19.64 -24.66 -12.04
CA GLU A 150 19.63 -25.90 -12.83
C GLU A 150 19.82 -27.15 -11.94
N ALA A 151 19.52 -28.33 -12.48
CA ALA A 151 19.80 -29.60 -11.81
C ALA A 151 21.31 -29.96 -11.90
N LEU A 152 21.89 -30.38 -10.78
CA LEU A 152 23.23 -30.98 -10.71
C LEU A 152 23.16 -32.52 -10.79
N PRO A 153 24.23 -33.17 -11.27
CA PRO A 153 24.44 -34.61 -11.07
C PRO A 153 24.31 -34.98 -9.58
N GLY A 154 23.60 -36.07 -9.29
CA GLY A 154 23.29 -36.49 -7.92
C GLY A 154 22.01 -35.87 -7.31
N GLY A 155 21.24 -35.09 -8.08
CA GLY A 155 19.89 -34.66 -7.68
C GLY A 155 19.83 -33.41 -6.79
N ARG A 156 20.93 -32.67 -6.67
CA ARG A 156 20.94 -31.32 -6.06
C ARG A 156 20.51 -30.27 -7.09
N VAL A 157 20.08 -29.10 -6.62
CA VAL A 157 19.81 -27.91 -7.45
C VAL A 157 20.91 -26.89 -7.18
N VAL A 158 21.58 -26.40 -8.22
CA VAL A 158 22.47 -25.24 -8.07
C VAL A 158 21.68 -23.96 -8.31
N LEU A 159 21.88 -23.00 -7.43
CA LEU A 159 21.33 -21.65 -7.46
C LEU A 159 22.50 -20.70 -7.72
N ARG A 160 22.35 -19.79 -8.68
CA ARG A 160 23.36 -18.77 -9.00
C ARG A 160 22.81 -17.37 -8.97
N GLY A 161 23.67 -16.42 -8.64
CA GLY A 161 23.38 -15.00 -8.83
C GLY A 161 24.56 -14.10 -8.48
N ASN A 162 24.47 -12.81 -8.78
CA ASN A 162 25.58 -11.87 -8.58
C ASN A 162 25.77 -11.38 -7.13
N HIS A 163 24.82 -11.67 -6.23
CA HIS A 163 24.91 -11.45 -4.78
C HIS A 163 23.80 -12.24 -4.04
N GLY A 164 23.74 -12.15 -2.71
CA GLY A 164 22.80 -12.92 -1.87
C GLY A 164 21.32 -12.76 -2.24
N VAL A 165 20.85 -11.54 -2.52
CA VAL A 165 19.48 -11.29 -3.02
C VAL A 165 19.22 -11.98 -4.37
N ALA A 166 20.19 -12.05 -5.29
CA ALA A 166 19.99 -12.75 -6.57
C ALA A 166 19.94 -14.29 -6.39
N LEU A 167 20.72 -14.84 -5.45
CA LEU A 167 20.61 -16.24 -5.01
C LEU A 167 19.24 -16.53 -4.37
N ALA A 168 18.71 -15.60 -3.57
CA ALA A 168 17.37 -15.72 -3.00
C ALA A 168 16.25 -15.64 -4.05
N VAL A 169 16.43 -14.85 -5.11
CA VAL A 169 15.52 -14.84 -6.28
C VAL A 169 15.59 -16.17 -7.05
N ALA A 170 16.78 -16.74 -7.27
CA ALA A 170 16.90 -18.08 -7.87
C ALA A 170 16.11 -19.13 -7.07
N PHE A 171 16.29 -19.13 -5.74
CA PHE A 171 15.56 -20.02 -4.83
C PHE A 171 14.04 -19.82 -4.90
N ASN A 172 13.56 -18.58 -4.88
CA ASN A 172 12.13 -18.28 -4.96
C ASN A 172 11.53 -18.69 -6.32
N GLN A 173 12.22 -18.39 -7.43
CA GLN A 173 11.75 -18.79 -8.77
C GLN A 173 11.70 -20.32 -8.90
N TYR A 174 12.67 -21.04 -8.33
CA TYR A 174 12.65 -22.50 -8.21
C TYR A 174 11.44 -23.00 -7.39
N LEU A 175 11.19 -22.45 -6.19
CA LEU A 175 10.04 -22.81 -5.36
C LEU A 175 8.71 -22.59 -6.07
N ARG A 176 8.54 -21.45 -6.75
CA ARG A 176 7.29 -21.11 -7.46
C ARG A 176 7.05 -21.98 -8.69
N ARG A 177 8.09 -22.21 -9.50
CA ARG A 177 7.98 -22.86 -10.82
C ARG A 177 8.07 -24.38 -10.78
N GLU A 178 9.04 -24.93 -10.06
CA GLU A 178 9.30 -26.39 -10.04
C GLU A 178 8.53 -27.07 -8.89
N VAL A 179 8.49 -26.42 -7.72
CA VAL A 179 7.93 -27.01 -6.48
C VAL A 179 6.47 -26.61 -6.25
N HIS A 180 5.96 -25.64 -7.01
CA HIS A 180 4.64 -25.03 -6.84
C HIS A 180 4.36 -24.67 -5.38
N ARG A 181 5.27 -23.94 -4.74
CA ARG A 181 5.07 -23.35 -3.41
C ARG A 181 5.37 -21.86 -3.42
N ASN A 182 4.67 -21.15 -2.56
CA ASN A 182 4.86 -19.73 -2.34
C ASN A 182 5.17 -19.51 -0.85
N TYR A 183 6.13 -18.64 -0.57
CA TYR A 183 6.43 -18.14 0.77
C TYR A 183 6.18 -16.63 0.72
N ASP A 184 4.99 -16.20 1.12
CA ASP A 184 4.58 -14.80 1.13
C ASP A 184 4.84 -14.13 2.51
N TRP A 185 4.60 -12.82 2.57
CA TRP A 185 4.85 -11.99 3.74
C TRP A 185 3.92 -12.25 4.95
N GLN A 186 2.90 -13.10 4.81
CA GLN A 186 2.00 -13.54 5.89
C GLN A 186 2.48 -14.88 6.51
N ALA A 187 3.56 -15.48 5.98
CA ALA A 187 4.17 -16.68 6.52
C ALA A 187 4.71 -16.46 7.95
N VAL A 188 4.09 -17.13 8.91
CA VAL A 188 4.52 -17.19 10.31
C VAL A 188 5.44 -18.37 10.60
N GLU A 189 5.34 -19.44 9.80
CA GLU A 189 6.07 -20.71 9.89
C GLU A 189 6.85 -20.98 8.58
N PRO A 190 7.84 -21.90 8.58
CA PRO A 190 8.54 -22.33 7.36
C PRO A 190 7.68 -23.17 6.42
N LEU A 191 8.11 -23.31 5.16
CA LEU A 191 7.57 -24.31 4.25
C LEU A 191 7.96 -25.72 4.71
N LEU A 192 6.99 -26.63 4.75
CA LEU A 192 7.20 -28.04 5.05
C LEU A 192 6.84 -28.88 3.82
N LEU A 193 7.79 -29.69 3.35
CA LEU A 193 7.65 -30.56 2.17
C LEU A 193 8.05 -31.99 2.48
N ALA A 194 7.25 -32.93 1.98
CA ALA A 194 7.48 -34.37 2.09
C ALA A 194 7.93 -34.95 0.74
N GLY A 195 8.84 -35.93 0.79
CA GLY A 195 9.46 -36.51 -0.41
C GLY A 195 10.63 -35.68 -0.96
N PRO A 196 11.32 -36.17 -2.01
CA PRO A 196 12.41 -35.45 -2.64
C PRO A 196 11.92 -34.22 -3.42
N LEU A 197 12.80 -33.23 -3.59
CA LEU A 197 12.51 -32.05 -4.40
C LEU A 197 12.55 -32.37 -5.92
N PRO A 198 11.74 -31.69 -6.75
CA PRO A 198 11.74 -31.87 -8.21
C PRO A 198 13.00 -31.27 -8.84
N ALA A 199 13.62 -32.01 -9.76
CA ALA A 199 14.77 -31.54 -10.52
C ALA A 199 14.32 -30.64 -11.69
N PRO A 200 14.90 -29.43 -11.87
CA PRO A 200 14.61 -28.58 -13.03
C PRO A 200 14.87 -29.30 -14.36
N ALA A 201 13.91 -29.24 -15.28
CA ALA A 201 14.01 -29.93 -16.58
C ALA A 201 15.07 -29.31 -17.52
N ALA A 202 15.43 -28.04 -17.31
CA ALA A 202 16.46 -27.30 -18.01
C ALA A 202 17.01 -26.19 -17.11
N LYS A 203 18.12 -25.55 -17.51
CA LYS A 203 18.59 -24.34 -16.83
C LYS A 203 17.63 -23.17 -17.05
N VAL A 204 17.22 -22.53 -15.97
CA VAL A 204 16.49 -21.25 -15.97
C VAL A 204 17.47 -20.13 -15.64
N ARG A 205 17.40 -19.01 -16.39
CA ARG A 205 18.16 -17.78 -16.16
C ARG A 205 17.22 -16.58 -16.26
N GLY A 206 17.45 -15.53 -15.48
CA GLY A 206 16.72 -14.27 -15.58
C GLY A 206 17.56 -13.07 -15.14
N THR A 207 17.47 -11.98 -15.90
CA THR A 207 18.25 -10.75 -15.69
C THR A 207 17.31 -9.58 -15.44
N CYS A 208 17.60 -8.76 -14.43
CA CYS A 208 16.73 -7.66 -14.01
C CYS A 208 16.90 -6.41 -14.87
N GLY A 209 15.80 -5.81 -15.32
CA GLY A 209 15.76 -4.49 -15.96
C GLY A 209 15.74 -3.32 -14.98
N ALA A 210 15.56 -3.56 -13.67
CA ALA A 210 15.53 -2.53 -12.64
C ALA A 210 16.78 -2.61 -11.74
N ALA A 211 17.64 -1.60 -11.80
CA ALA A 211 18.85 -1.54 -10.96
C ALA A 211 18.51 -1.38 -9.47
N GLU A 212 17.45 -0.63 -9.16
CA GLU A 212 16.97 -0.41 -7.80
C GLU A 212 15.56 -0.99 -7.61
N ARG A 213 15.40 -1.85 -6.60
CA ARG A 213 14.08 -2.32 -6.12
C ARG A 213 13.83 -1.77 -4.73
N PHE A 214 13.07 -0.69 -4.69
CA PHE A 214 12.72 0.05 -3.47
C PHE A 214 11.59 -0.65 -2.71
N PHE A 215 11.63 -0.56 -1.38
CA PHE A 215 10.55 -1.10 -0.55
C PHE A 215 10.39 -0.36 0.78
N LEU A 216 9.16 -0.40 1.29
CA LEU A 216 8.66 0.19 2.55
C LEU A 216 8.39 1.70 2.49
N ASN A 217 7.53 2.13 3.40
CA ASN A 217 7.07 3.50 3.61
C ASN A 217 7.30 3.84 5.10
N TYR A 218 7.42 5.13 5.45
CA TYR A 218 7.38 5.54 6.86
C TYR A 218 6.14 4.97 7.56
N CYS A 219 4.96 5.03 6.92
CA CYS A 219 3.70 4.50 7.46
C CYS A 219 3.77 3.01 7.83
N THR A 220 4.60 2.19 7.16
CA THR A 220 4.76 0.75 7.47
C THR A 220 5.27 0.53 8.90
N PHE A 221 6.07 1.48 9.42
CA PHE A 221 6.57 1.48 10.80
C PHE A 221 5.53 1.87 11.86
N GLY A 222 4.30 2.22 11.47
CA GLY A 222 3.16 2.46 12.36
C GLY A 222 1.99 1.48 12.17
N TYR A 223 1.70 1.09 10.93
CA TYR A 223 0.57 0.21 10.61
C TYR A 223 0.92 -1.29 10.50
N THR A 224 2.20 -1.65 10.62
CA THR A 224 2.65 -3.05 10.50
C THR A 224 3.79 -3.40 11.47
N THR A 225 4.91 -2.66 11.46
CA THR A 225 6.12 -3.08 12.18
C THR A 225 6.44 -2.44 13.56
N PRO A 226 5.65 -1.54 14.20
CA PRO A 226 6.08 -0.90 15.47
C PRO A 226 6.27 -1.91 16.61
N TRP A 227 5.53 -3.03 16.55
CA TRP A 227 5.55 -4.08 17.57
C TRP A 227 6.45 -5.27 17.21
N TRP A 228 7.04 -5.30 16.02
CA TRP A 228 7.82 -6.44 15.54
C TRP A 228 9.14 -6.59 16.29
N GLY A 229 9.48 -7.83 16.61
CA GLY A 229 10.79 -8.21 17.11
C GLY A 229 11.65 -8.79 16.00
N TRP A 230 12.77 -9.42 16.37
CA TRP A 230 13.71 -9.99 15.42
C TRP A 230 13.10 -11.10 14.56
N ASN A 231 12.20 -11.93 15.11
CA ASN A 231 11.67 -13.09 14.40
C ASN A 231 10.73 -12.70 13.24
N GLU A 232 9.91 -11.65 13.42
CA GLU A 232 9.08 -11.12 12.33
C GLU A 232 9.94 -10.44 11.26
N TRP A 233 10.87 -9.56 11.67
CA TRP A 233 11.80 -8.90 10.76
C TRP A 233 12.68 -9.89 9.98
N GLN A 234 13.13 -10.99 10.61
CA GLN A 234 13.94 -12.01 9.96
C GLN A 234 13.21 -12.68 8.79
N ARG A 235 11.98 -13.17 9.00
CA ARG A 235 11.17 -13.76 7.93
C ARG A 235 10.85 -12.75 6.83
N PHE A 236 10.56 -11.50 7.21
CA PHE A 236 10.26 -10.44 6.26
C PHE A 236 11.46 -10.04 5.40
N ILE A 237 12.67 -9.98 5.97
CA ILE A 237 13.91 -9.74 5.20
C ILE A 237 14.21 -10.91 4.25
N ASP A 238 13.95 -12.15 4.69
CA ASP A 238 14.08 -13.32 3.83
C ASP A 238 13.08 -13.26 2.65
N TRP A 239 11.82 -12.88 2.90
CA TRP A 239 10.83 -12.58 1.85
C TRP A 239 11.26 -11.44 0.91
N MET A 240 11.82 -10.34 1.46
CA MET A 240 12.32 -9.22 0.66
C MET A 240 13.42 -9.67 -0.30
N ALA A 241 14.37 -10.48 0.17
CA ALA A 241 15.45 -11.02 -0.65
C ALA A 241 14.92 -11.98 -1.73
N MET A 242 13.99 -12.86 -1.38
CA MET A 242 13.33 -13.77 -2.31
C MET A 242 12.58 -13.03 -3.43
N ASN A 243 12.07 -11.83 -3.17
CA ASN A 243 11.43 -10.96 -4.16
C ASN A 243 12.38 -9.89 -4.74
N GLY A 244 13.70 -10.05 -4.58
CA GLY A 244 14.70 -9.26 -5.28
C GLY A 244 14.93 -7.83 -4.77
N ILE A 245 14.33 -7.43 -3.64
CA ILE A 245 14.45 -6.08 -3.08
C ILE A 245 15.91 -5.79 -2.69
N ASN A 246 16.43 -4.63 -3.11
CA ASN A 246 17.81 -4.21 -2.82
C ASN A 246 17.94 -2.77 -2.28
N ARG A 247 16.82 -2.06 -2.08
CA ARG A 247 16.73 -0.71 -1.48
C ARG A 247 15.60 -0.59 -0.44
N PRO A 248 15.65 -1.31 0.70
CA PRO A 248 14.66 -1.15 1.76
C PRO A 248 14.86 0.16 2.54
N LEU A 249 13.77 0.88 2.79
CA LEU A 249 13.70 2.02 3.72
C LEU A 249 13.64 1.49 5.17
N LEU A 250 14.64 1.79 6.00
CA LEU A 250 14.81 1.15 7.31
C LEU A 250 14.96 2.19 8.45
N GLN A 251 13.84 2.47 9.11
CA GLN A 251 13.69 3.58 10.07
C GLN A 251 13.54 3.10 11.54
N CYS A 252 13.90 1.86 11.89
CA CYS A 252 13.91 1.43 13.28
C CYS A 252 15.04 2.13 14.07
N GLY A 253 14.81 2.44 15.34
CA GLY A 253 15.82 3.01 16.23
C GLY A 253 16.30 4.43 15.90
N GLN A 254 15.60 5.18 15.04
CA GLN A 254 15.95 6.57 14.71
C GLN A 254 15.93 7.48 15.97
N GLU A 255 15.03 7.20 16.90
CA GLU A 255 14.86 7.98 18.14
C GLU A 255 16.08 7.87 19.07
N ALA A 256 16.89 6.81 18.96
CA ALA A 256 18.15 6.69 19.69
C ALA A 256 19.24 7.63 19.12
N VAL A 257 19.23 7.86 17.81
CA VAL A 257 20.06 8.88 17.16
C VAL A 257 19.62 10.26 17.65
N TRP A 258 18.31 10.54 17.60
CA TRP A 258 17.77 11.84 18.03
C TRP A 258 18.00 12.13 19.51
N LEU A 259 17.88 11.12 20.38
CA LEU A 259 18.17 11.27 21.81
C LEU A 259 19.61 11.76 22.04
N ARG A 260 20.59 11.12 21.40
CA ARG A 260 22.02 11.53 21.45
C ARG A 260 22.22 12.96 20.93
N VAL A 261 21.61 13.29 19.78
CA VAL A 261 21.73 14.63 19.17
C VAL A 261 21.17 15.70 20.10
N TRP A 262 19.94 15.55 20.59
CA TRP A 262 19.28 16.55 21.43
C TRP A 262 19.92 16.67 22.82
N GLN A 263 20.42 15.58 23.40
CA GLN A 263 21.25 15.62 24.61
C GLN A 263 22.53 16.46 24.38
N SER A 264 23.18 16.35 23.21
CA SER A 264 24.36 17.18 22.86
C SER A 264 24.06 18.68 22.72
N TYR A 265 22.79 19.07 22.58
CA TYR A 265 22.35 20.47 22.60
C TYR A 265 22.04 21.01 24.01
N GLY A 266 21.97 20.14 25.03
CA GLY A 266 21.63 20.51 26.42
C GLY A 266 20.14 20.34 26.78
N LEU A 267 19.41 19.48 26.06
CA LEU A 267 18.04 19.08 26.42
C LEU A 267 18.08 17.83 27.32
N GLY A 268 17.20 17.80 28.33
CA GLY A 268 17.05 16.69 29.25
C GLY A 268 16.36 15.48 28.60
N GLU A 269 16.67 14.27 29.08
CA GLU A 269 16.13 13.04 28.50
C GLU A 269 14.59 13.00 28.51
N ASP A 270 13.94 13.44 29.60
CA ASP A 270 12.48 13.45 29.67
C ASP A 270 11.85 14.55 28.80
N GLU A 271 12.51 15.70 28.59
CA GLU A 271 12.06 16.71 27.59
C GLU A 271 12.05 16.09 26.19
N ILE A 272 13.11 15.37 25.82
CA ILE A 272 13.26 14.75 24.50
C ILE A 272 12.28 13.59 24.31
N ARG A 273 12.13 12.73 25.32
CA ARG A 273 11.18 11.61 25.29
C ARG A 273 9.73 12.07 25.27
N ALA A 274 9.41 13.25 25.81
CA ALA A 274 8.09 13.88 25.73
C ALA A 274 7.85 14.66 24.42
N PHE A 275 8.89 14.95 23.64
CA PHE A 275 8.76 15.48 22.27
C PHE A 275 8.36 14.38 21.27
N PHE A 276 8.97 13.19 21.39
CA PHE A 276 8.60 12.01 20.60
C PHE A 276 7.13 11.61 20.80
N SER A 277 6.50 11.08 19.74
CA SER A 277 5.20 10.41 19.81
C SER A 277 5.33 8.97 20.33
N GLY A 278 4.19 8.32 20.59
CA GLY A 278 4.14 6.89 20.92
C GLY A 278 4.52 6.01 19.73
N PRO A 279 4.95 4.75 19.95
CA PRO A 279 5.57 3.89 18.94
C PRO A 279 4.86 3.81 17.58
N ALA A 280 3.55 3.56 17.59
CA ALA A 280 2.75 3.43 16.38
C ALA A 280 2.63 4.75 15.59
N HIS A 281 2.80 5.90 16.25
CA HIS A 281 2.70 7.24 15.67
C HIS A 281 4.05 7.87 15.30
N LEU A 282 5.16 7.15 15.47
CA LEU A 282 6.49 7.62 15.08
C LEU A 282 6.63 7.96 13.57
N PRO A 283 5.94 7.31 12.61
CA PRO A 283 6.00 7.72 11.20
C PRO A 283 5.64 9.19 10.97
N TRP A 284 4.52 9.64 11.54
CA TRP A 284 4.03 11.02 11.39
C TRP A 284 4.79 12.01 12.25
N HIS A 285 5.51 11.55 13.27
CA HIS A 285 6.51 12.37 13.94
C HIS A 285 7.73 12.60 13.05
N ARG A 286 8.32 11.54 12.48
CA ARG A 286 9.49 11.61 11.58
C ARG A 286 9.21 12.42 10.30
N MET A 287 7.98 12.37 9.80
CA MET A 287 7.49 13.18 8.67
C MET A 287 7.03 14.60 9.07
N ALA A 288 7.31 15.05 10.30
CA ALA A 288 7.01 16.38 10.82
C ALA A 288 5.52 16.78 10.85
N ASN A 289 4.61 15.80 10.91
CA ASN A 289 3.16 16.01 10.97
C ASN A 289 2.62 16.20 12.40
N LEU A 290 3.22 15.54 13.40
CA LEU A 290 2.83 15.67 14.81
C LEU A 290 4.00 15.54 15.79
N ASP A 291 3.88 16.17 16.97
CA ASP A 291 4.72 15.94 18.15
C ASP A 291 3.88 15.33 19.28
N ARG A 292 4.54 14.66 20.24
CA ARG A 292 4.03 14.26 21.59
C ARG A 292 2.80 13.34 21.67
N TRP A 293 2.06 13.08 20.60
CA TRP A 293 0.86 12.24 20.66
C TRP A 293 1.23 10.81 21.10
N GLY A 294 0.59 10.29 22.15
CA GLY A 294 0.95 8.99 22.74
C GLY A 294 2.32 8.95 23.41
N GLY A 295 3.01 10.08 23.59
CA GLY A 295 4.25 10.17 24.37
C GLY A 295 4.00 10.22 25.90
N PRO A 296 5.06 10.21 26.74
CA PRO A 296 6.47 10.16 26.35
C PRO A 296 6.93 8.76 25.95
N LEU A 297 7.78 8.66 24.93
CA LEU A 297 8.28 7.38 24.43
C LEU A 297 9.11 6.65 25.52
N PRO A 298 8.85 5.36 25.84
CA PRO A 298 9.63 4.65 26.83
C PRO A 298 11.08 4.44 26.42
N ARG A 299 12.01 4.54 27.39
CA ARG A 299 13.45 4.39 27.13
C ARG A 299 13.83 2.97 26.68
N SER A 300 13.15 1.97 27.24
CA SER A 300 13.17 0.56 26.81
C SER A 300 12.90 0.39 25.31
N TYR A 301 11.91 1.09 24.77
CA TYR A 301 11.61 1.07 23.33
C TYR A 301 12.75 1.66 22.50
N ILE A 302 13.31 2.79 22.92
CA ILE A 302 14.43 3.46 22.23
C ILE A 302 15.66 2.53 22.17
N ASP A 303 16.09 1.98 23.31
CA ASP A 303 17.25 1.09 23.38
C ASP A 303 17.01 -0.24 22.64
N GLY A 304 15.81 -0.81 22.74
CA GLY A 304 15.44 -2.06 22.07
C GLY A 304 15.29 -1.92 20.55
N GLN A 305 14.74 -0.81 20.06
CA GLN A 305 14.68 -0.50 18.63
C GLN A 305 16.08 -0.21 18.05
N GLN A 306 16.97 0.41 18.82
CA GLN A 306 18.39 0.57 18.45
C GLN A 306 19.09 -0.80 18.30
N ALA A 307 18.82 -1.75 19.20
CA ALA A 307 19.34 -3.11 19.09
C ALA A 307 18.76 -3.86 17.88
N LEU A 308 17.44 -3.75 17.66
CA LEU A 308 16.74 -4.37 16.53
C LEU A 308 17.23 -3.85 15.17
N GLN A 309 17.37 -2.53 15.01
CA GLN A 309 17.89 -1.91 13.79
C GLN A 309 19.29 -2.44 13.42
N ARG A 310 20.16 -2.69 14.39
CA ARG A 310 21.49 -3.30 14.14
C ARG A 310 21.39 -4.71 13.59
N GLN A 311 20.45 -5.53 14.08
CA GLN A 311 20.22 -6.89 13.57
C GLN A 311 19.63 -6.87 12.15
N ILE A 312 18.66 -5.99 11.91
CA ILE A 312 18.08 -5.75 10.58
C ILE A 312 19.18 -5.36 9.59
N LEU A 313 19.95 -4.32 9.91
CA LEU A 313 21.00 -3.78 9.02
C LEU A 313 22.11 -4.80 8.73
N GLY A 314 22.53 -5.58 9.73
CA GLY A 314 23.48 -6.67 9.53
C GLY A 314 22.97 -7.71 8.52
N ARG A 315 21.70 -8.13 8.63
CA ARG A 315 21.13 -9.14 7.71
C ARG A 315 20.91 -8.61 6.29
N VAL A 316 20.35 -7.41 6.13
CA VAL A 316 20.06 -6.88 4.78
C VAL A 316 21.36 -6.64 4.00
N ARG A 317 22.43 -6.17 4.66
CA ARG A 317 23.76 -6.00 4.06
C ARG A 317 24.46 -7.32 3.73
N ALA A 318 24.39 -8.32 4.61
CA ALA A 318 24.93 -9.66 4.33
C ALA A 318 24.26 -10.33 3.11
N LEU A 319 23.01 -9.97 2.79
CA LEU A 319 22.30 -10.39 1.58
C LEU A 319 22.63 -9.51 0.34
N GLY A 320 23.31 -8.38 0.50
CA GLY A 320 23.66 -7.44 -0.57
C GLY A 320 22.66 -6.30 -0.82
N MET A 321 21.69 -6.08 0.08
CA MET A 321 20.82 -4.89 0.04
C MET A 321 21.57 -3.66 0.56
N LYS A 322 21.23 -2.47 0.04
CA LYS A 322 21.69 -1.18 0.59
C LYS A 322 20.53 -0.50 1.31
N ALA A 323 20.68 -0.24 2.61
CA ALA A 323 19.64 0.35 3.43
C ALA A 323 19.48 1.86 3.15
N ILE A 324 18.23 2.34 3.06
CA ILE A 324 17.94 3.76 3.08
C ILE A 324 17.63 4.17 4.52
N LEU A 325 18.57 4.91 5.12
CA LEU A 325 18.48 5.43 6.49
C LEU A 325 17.84 6.83 6.49
N SER A 326 17.69 7.47 7.64
CA SER A 326 17.13 8.81 7.75
C SER A 326 18.15 9.90 7.40
N GLY A 327 17.70 11.05 6.90
CA GLY A 327 18.35 12.34 7.02
C GLY A 327 17.56 13.27 7.95
N PHE A 328 18.01 14.52 8.10
CA PHE A 328 17.25 15.55 8.79
C PHE A 328 16.59 16.51 7.78
N ALA A 329 15.36 16.92 8.10
CA ALA A 329 14.47 17.63 7.19
C ALA A 329 13.89 18.92 7.82
N GLY A 330 14.55 19.46 8.86
CA GLY A 330 14.17 20.69 9.57
C GLY A 330 13.31 20.52 10.82
N HIS A 331 12.80 19.34 11.12
CA HIS A 331 11.95 19.09 12.29
C HIS A 331 12.74 19.01 13.60
N VAL A 332 12.37 19.83 14.58
CA VAL A 332 13.13 20.00 15.85
C VAL A 332 12.19 20.12 17.06
N PRO A 333 12.62 19.73 18.28
CA PRO A 333 11.86 20.01 19.49
C PRO A 333 11.73 21.51 19.74
N PRO A 334 10.55 22.04 20.12
CA PRO A 334 10.40 23.46 20.48
C PRO A 334 11.28 23.87 21.68
N GLU A 335 11.62 22.92 22.55
CA GLU A 335 12.59 23.09 23.64
C GLU A 335 13.98 23.54 23.14
N LEU A 336 14.33 23.33 21.86
CA LEU A 336 15.55 23.85 21.26
C LEU A 336 15.67 25.38 21.41
N ALA A 337 14.56 26.12 21.45
CA ALA A 337 14.53 27.56 21.71
C ALA A 337 15.18 27.94 23.05
N ARG A 338 15.09 27.07 24.08
CA ARG A 338 15.65 27.28 25.42
C ARG A 338 17.18 27.26 25.41
N VAL A 339 17.78 26.42 24.56
CA VAL A 339 19.23 26.20 24.49
C VAL A 339 19.89 26.84 23.27
N ARG A 340 19.12 27.28 22.28
CA ARG A 340 19.54 28.03 21.10
C ARG A 340 18.54 29.17 20.80
N PRO A 341 18.49 30.23 21.63
CA PRO A 341 17.47 31.28 21.53
C PRO A 341 17.58 32.19 20.28
N GLN A 342 18.63 32.02 19.47
CA GLN A 342 18.78 32.72 18.18
C GLN A 342 18.25 31.90 16.98
N ALA A 343 17.83 30.65 17.21
CA ALA A 343 17.36 29.75 16.15
C ALA A 343 16.08 30.27 15.48
N LYS A 344 16.06 30.29 14.15
CA LYS A 344 14.90 30.63 13.31
C LYS A 344 13.84 29.52 13.34
N LEU A 345 13.13 29.41 14.45
CA LEU A 345 12.09 28.39 14.64
C LEU A 345 10.71 28.89 14.20
N THR A 346 10.08 28.14 13.30
CA THR A 346 8.69 28.33 12.87
C THR A 346 7.85 27.15 13.36
N ARG A 347 6.77 27.40 14.09
CA ARG A 347 5.78 26.36 14.41
C ARG A 347 4.87 26.17 13.19
N ILE A 348 4.93 25.00 12.55
CA ILE A 348 4.13 24.73 11.35
C ILE A 348 2.64 24.69 11.73
N GLY A 349 1.78 25.14 10.82
CA GLY A 349 0.35 25.29 11.06
C GLY A 349 -0.33 24.02 11.58
N ALA A 350 -0.98 24.14 12.72
CA ALA A 350 -1.79 23.08 13.32
C ALA A 350 -2.94 22.61 12.41
N LYS A 351 -3.50 21.42 12.73
CA LYS A 351 -4.64 20.71 12.12
C LYS A 351 -4.33 19.61 11.09
N TRP A 352 -3.07 19.20 10.88
CA TRP A 352 -2.84 17.91 10.20
C TRP A 352 -3.57 16.78 10.93
N GLY A 353 -4.22 15.87 10.20
CA GLY A 353 -5.09 14.82 10.78
C GLY A 353 -6.31 15.31 11.58
N GLY A 354 -6.53 16.63 11.70
CA GLY A 354 -7.45 17.23 12.67
C GLY A 354 -6.90 17.32 14.10
N MET A 355 -5.58 17.22 14.29
CA MET A 355 -4.89 17.24 15.59
C MET A 355 -4.99 18.60 16.30
N ASP A 356 -4.99 18.56 17.63
CA ASP A 356 -4.96 19.75 18.50
C ASP A 356 -3.66 20.57 18.33
N PRO A 357 -3.72 21.93 18.35
CA PRO A 357 -2.53 22.79 18.18
C PRO A 357 -1.35 22.54 19.13
N LYS A 358 -1.54 21.91 20.29
CA LYS A 358 -0.43 21.53 21.18
C LYS A 358 0.48 20.45 20.57
N TYR A 359 -0.04 19.62 19.66
CA TYR A 359 0.71 18.58 18.94
C TYR A 359 1.29 19.05 17.60
N ALA A 360 1.11 20.33 17.23
CA ALA A 360 1.74 20.88 16.02
C ALA A 360 3.28 20.88 16.14
N THR A 361 3.97 20.77 15.00
CA THR A 361 5.43 20.56 14.94
C THR A 361 6.21 21.88 14.85
N THR A 362 7.47 21.84 15.27
CA THR A 362 8.41 22.96 15.15
C THR A 362 9.47 22.67 14.09
N TYR A 363 9.76 23.68 13.27
CA TYR A 363 10.62 23.60 12.10
C TYR A 363 11.71 24.68 12.17
N LEU A 364 12.96 24.26 12.00
CA LEU A 364 14.13 25.11 11.87
C LEU A 364 14.26 25.58 10.42
N ASP A 365 14.34 26.89 10.21
CA ASP A 365 14.54 27.45 8.88
C ASP A 365 15.88 27.00 8.27
N PRO A 366 15.94 26.52 7.02
CA PRO A 366 17.19 26.04 6.43
C PRO A 366 18.22 27.13 6.09
N THR A 367 17.90 28.41 6.32
CA THR A 367 18.88 29.51 6.32
C THR A 367 19.47 29.79 7.71
N ASP A 368 19.15 28.97 8.71
CA ASP A 368 19.77 29.01 10.04
C ASP A 368 21.10 28.23 10.08
N PRO A 369 22.19 28.77 10.65
CA PRO A 369 23.45 28.04 10.80
C PRO A 369 23.34 26.71 11.55
N LEU A 370 22.33 26.54 12.42
CA LEU A 370 22.10 25.29 13.15
C LEU A 370 21.58 24.17 12.25
N PHE A 371 21.00 24.47 11.08
CA PHE A 371 20.43 23.44 10.20
C PHE A 371 21.50 22.45 9.68
N PRO A 372 22.60 22.89 9.05
CA PRO A 372 23.69 21.99 8.68
C PRO A 372 24.44 21.44 9.90
N GLU A 373 24.48 22.13 11.05
CA GLU A 373 25.09 21.58 12.27
C GLU A 373 24.32 20.36 12.80
N ILE A 374 22.98 20.46 12.88
CA ILE A 374 22.09 19.36 13.30
C ILE A 374 22.16 18.21 12.30
N GLN A 375 22.10 18.49 11.00
CA GLN A 375 22.27 17.48 9.93
C GLN A 375 23.58 16.71 10.11
N GLN A 376 24.70 17.42 10.33
CA GLN A 376 26.00 16.77 10.51
C GLN A 376 26.09 15.96 11.81
N ARG A 377 25.57 16.46 12.93
CA ARG A 377 25.52 15.71 14.20
C ARG A 377 24.68 14.45 14.07
N PHE A 378 23.50 14.56 13.44
CA PHE A 378 22.59 13.45 13.22
C PHE A 378 23.22 12.37 12.35
N LEU A 379 23.76 12.71 11.17
CA LEU A 379 24.38 11.71 10.29
C LEU A 379 25.63 11.06 10.90
N ARG A 380 26.48 11.81 11.63
CA ARG A 380 27.64 11.23 12.33
C ARG A 380 27.19 10.26 13.43
N ALA A 381 26.20 10.61 14.25
CA ALA A 381 25.65 9.74 15.27
C ALA A 381 24.91 8.51 14.69
N GLN A 382 24.23 8.67 13.56
CA GLN A 382 23.58 7.56 12.84
C GLN A 382 24.64 6.59 12.28
N THR A 383 25.68 7.10 11.65
CA THR A 383 26.78 6.29 11.08
C THR A 383 27.58 5.57 12.17
N GLU A 384 27.80 6.20 13.34
CA GLU A 384 28.39 5.52 14.51
C GLU A 384 27.51 4.38 15.04
N LEU A 385 26.19 4.57 15.08
CA LEU A 385 25.25 3.56 15.57
C LEU A 385 25.03 2.40 14.61
N TYR A 386 25.00 2.67 13.31
CA TYR A 386 24.40 1.81 12.29
C TYR A 386 25.21 1.65 11.00
N GLY A 387 26.35 2.35 10.84
CA GLY A 387 27.04 2.49 9.56
C GLY A 387 26.20 3.27 8.52
N THR A 388 26.64 3.27 7.27
CA THR A 388 25.89 3.85 6.15
C THR A 388 26.02 3.01 4.89
N ASP A 389 25.05 3.12 3.99
CA ASP A 389 25.09 2.62 2.61
C ASP A 389 25.09 3.77 1.59
N HIS A 390 25.30 5.01 2.07
CA HIS A 390 25.25 6.28 1.35
C HIS A 390 23.84 6.73 0.88
N LEU A 391 22.77 6.13 1.42
CA LEU A 391 21.39 6.39 1.01
C LEU A 391 20.56 6.96 2.17
N TYR A 392 19.95 8.12 1.97
CA TYR A 392 19.24 8.86 3.02
C TYR A 392 17.86 9.33 2.55
N ALA A 393 16.80 9.02 3.30
CA ALA A 393 15.46 9.56 3.11
C ALA A 393 15.22 10.77 4.02
N ALA A 394 14.71 11.87 3.46
CA ALA A 394 14.40 13.09 4.19
C ALA A 394 13.26 13.84 3.49
N ASP A 395 12.18 14.15 4.20
CA ASP A 395 10.93 14.58 3.57
C ASP A 395 10.36 15.83 4.25
N SER A 396 10.87 17.00 3.88
CA SER A 396 10.32 18.27 4.37
C SER A 396 8.90 18.48 3.85
N PHE A 397 8.00 18.86 4.77
CA PHE A 397 6.63 19.29 4.48
C PHE A 397 5.70 18.22 3.87
N ASN A 398 5.94 16.93 4.12
CA ASN A 398 4.99 15.86 3.77
C ASN A 398 3.58 16.20 4.31
N GLU A 399 2.60 16.41 3.43
CA GLU A 399 1.24 16.90 3.75
C GLU A 399 1.14 18.24 4.55
N MET A 400 2.24 18.95 4.79
CA MET A 400 2.28 20.23 5.49
C MET A 400 2.60 21.38 4.52
N LEU A 401 2.20 22.63 4.83
CA LEU A 401 2.59 23.78 4.02
C LEU A 401 3.99 24.30 4.45
N PRO A 402 4.89 24.63 3.50
CA PRO A 402 6.16 25.29 3.80
C PRO A 402 5.94 26.73 4.32
N PRO A 403 6.87 27.29 5.11
CA PRO A 403 6.81 28.69 5.59
C PRO A 403 6.77 29.74 4.47
N SER A 404 7.39 29.46 3.32
CA SER A 404 7.25 30.27 2.09
C SER A 404 7.13 29.38 0.84
N TRP A 405 6.47 29.94 -0.17
CA TRP A 405 6.31 29.40 -1.52
C TRP A 405 7.19 30.09 -2.58
N ASP A 406 8.16 30.91 -2.15
CA ASP A 406 9.11 31.63 -3.01
C ASP A 406 10.15 30.67 -3.59
N LEU A 407 10.52 30.85 -4.87
CA LEU A 407 11.43 29.93 -5.55
C LEU A 407 12.81 29.86 -4.88
N ASP A 408 13.34 30.99 -4.41
CA ASP A 408 14.63 31.05 -3.72
C ASP A 408 14.57 30.52 -2.29
N TYR A 409 13.39 30.46 -1.67
CA TYR A 409 13.20 29.75 -0.41
C TYR A 409 13.29 28.24 -0.66
N LEU A 410 12.50 27.73 -1.61
CA LEU A 410 12.44 26.31 -1.94
C LEU A 410 13.79 25.76 -2.44
N ARG A 411 14.55 26.55 -3.22
CA ARG A 411 15.95 26.25 -3.58
C ARG A 411 16.84 26.09 -2.36
N LYS A 412 16.74 27.00 -1.38
CA LYS A 412 17.55 26.96 -0.15
C LYS A 412 17.18 25.79 0.76
N VAL A 413 15.89 25.44 0.88
CA VAL A 413 15.44 24.25 1.61
C VAL A 413 16.11 23.00 1.03
N SER A 414 15.90 22.75 -0.27
CA SER A 414 16.42 21.58 -0.97
C SER A 414 17.95 21.49 -0.90
N ARG A 415 18.64 22.62 -1.12
CA ARG A 415 20.10 22.71 -1.03
C ARG A 415 20.63 22.47 0.38
N ALA A 416 20.05 23.06 1.41
CA ALA A 416 20.56 22.93 2.78
C ALA A 416 20.42 21.50 3.34
N ILE A 417 19.37 20.77 2.93
CA ILE A 417 19.22 19.34 3.21
C ILE A 417 20.37 18.57 2.54
N PHE A 418 20.55 18.76 1.24
CA PHE A 418 21.52 17.98 0.46
C PHE A 418 22.99 18.32 0.78
N ASP A 419 23.38 19.61 0.76
CA ASP A 419 24.75 20.05 1.07
C ASP A 419 25.14 19.62 2.51
N GLY A 420 24.17 19.60 3.44
CA GLY A 420 24.36 19.09 4.79
C GLY A 420 24.55 17.57 4.88
N MET A 421 23.99 16.77 3.95
CA MET A 421 24.33 15.36 3.80
C MET A 421 25.76 15.19 3.29
N VAL A 422 26.10 15.91 2.21
CA VAL A 422 27.42 15.84 1.55
C VAL A 422 28.57 16.29 2.46
N ALA A 423 28.30 17.18 3.43
CA ALA A 423 29.25 17.58 4.47
C ALA A 423 29.63 16.47 5.49
N VAL A 424 28.96 15.32 5.46
CA VAL A 424 29.35 14.10 6.21
C VAL A 424 29.73 12.96 5.27
N ASP A 425 29.00 12.81 4.17
CA ASP A 425 29.08 11.67 3.26
C ASP A 425 29.12 12.14 1.81
N ALA A 426 30.30 12.12 1.19
CA ALA A 426 30.53 12.63 -0.16
C ALA A 426 29.71 11.90 -1.24
N ASP A 427 29.25 10.67 -0.98
CA ASP A 427 28.50 9.83 -1.91
C ASP A 427 26.98 9.82 -1.65
N ALA A 428 26.52 10.54 -0.61
CA ALA A 428 25.11 10.67 -0.21
C ALA A 428 24.13 10.85 -1.39
N ARG A 429 23.18 9.91 -1.52
CA ARG A 429 21.99 10.02 -2.37
C ARG A 429 20.76 10.23 -1.52
N TRP A 430 20.02 11.30 -1.80
CA TRP A 430 18.78 11.66 -1.11
C TRP A 430 17.59 10.99 -1.80
N TYR A 431 16.79 10.23 -1.08
CA TYR A 431 15.50 9.69 -1.54
C TYR A 431 14.36 10.58 -1.01
N GLN A 432 13.48 11.03 -1.92
CA GLN A 432 12.38 11.96 -1.62
C GLN A 432 11.05 11.38 -2.12
N MET A 433 10.04 11.35 -1.25
CA MET A 433 8.69 10.92 -1.61
C MET A 433 8.04 11.92 -2.57
N ALA A 434 7.51 11.46 -3.72
CA ALA A 434 6.77 12.33 -4.62
C ALA A 434 5.37 12.72 -4.09
N TRP A 435 4.88 12.06 -3.04
CA TRP A 435 3.57 12.32 -2.43
C TRP A 435 3.38 13.78 -2.03
N THR A 436 4.39 14.40 -1.39
CA THR A 436 4.40 15.82 -1.00
C THR A 436 3.98 16.73 -2.17
N TYR A 437 4.50 16.45 -3.37
CA TYR A 437 4.28 17.23 -4.57
C TYR A 437 2.95 16.88 -5.25
N TYR A 438 2.59 15.60 -5.32
CA TYR A 438 1.30 15.16 -5.88
C TYR A 438 0.11 15.64 -5.02
N TYR A 439 0.16 15.44 -3.70
CA TYR A 439 -0.89 15.82 -2.76
C TYR A 439 -1.16 17.32 -2.82
N GLN A 440 -0.09 18.14 -2.78
CA GLN A 440 -0.18 19.60 -2.83
C GLN A 440 0.07 20.18 -4.24
N ARG A 441 -0.22 19.44 -5.33
CA ARG A 441 0.01 19.86 -6.73
C ARG A 441 -0.66 21.16 -7.19
N LYS A 442 -1.56 21.73 -6.37
CA LYS A 442 -2.11 23.09 -6.56
C LYS A 442 -1.11 24.20 -6.20
N HIS A 443 -0.13 23.88 -5.36
CA HIS A 443 0.93 24.78 -4.91
C HIS A 443 2.28 24.46 -5.55
N TRP A 444 2.65 23.18 -5.66
CA TRP A 444 3.84 22.72 -6.39
C TRP A 444 3.60 22.76 -7.90
N THR A 445 3.84 23.93 -8.50
CA THR A 445 3.69 24.14 -9.94
C THR A 445 4.87 23.55 -10.72
N GLN A 446 4.55 22.95 -11.87
CA GLN A 446 5.52 22.60 -12.91
C GLN A 446 6.12 23.87 -13.52
N GLY A 447 7.32 23.79 -14.09
CA GLY A 447 8.02 24.93 -14.70
C GLY A 447 8.24 26.10 -13.73
N GLY A 448 8.52 25.79 -12.46
CA GLY A 448 8.38 26.73 -11.35
C GLY A 448 8.82 26.15 -10.02
N ARG A 449 7.90 25.98 -9.06
CA ARG A 449 8.25 25.60 -7.68
C ARG A 449 8.82 24.19 -7.55
N LEU A 450 8.29 23.22 -8.29
CA LEU A 450 8.79 21.84 -8.23
C LEU A 450 10.18 21.77 -8.88
N GLU A 451 10.32 22.31 -10.08
CA GLU A 451 11.59 22.44 -10.80
C GLU A 451 12.66 23.15 -9.95
N ALA A 452 12.33 24.30 -9.36
CA ALA A 452 13.26 25.06 -8.50
C ALA A 452 13.70 24.30 -7.25
N PHE A 453 12.89 23.37 -6.74
CA PHE A 453 13.26 22.50 -5.62
C PHE A 453 14.14 21.33 -6.10
N LEU A 454 13.74 20.63 -7.18
CA LEU A 454 14.44 19.44 -7.67
C LEU A 454 15.79 19.75 -8.33
N ASN A 455 15.90 20.87 -9.05
CA ASN A 455 17.13 21.31 -9.73
C ASN A 455 18.09 22.08 -8.81
N ALA A 456 17.76 22.23 -7.51
CA ALA A 456 18.69 22.77 -6.52
C ALA A 456 19.80 21.77 -6.13
N VAL A 457 19.54 20.46 -6.31
CA VAL A 457 20.44 19.32 -6.05
C VAL A 457 21.03 18.83 -7.38
N PRO A 458 22.31 18.41 -7.44
CA PRO A 458 22.90 17.85 -8.66
C PRO A 458 22.14 16.63 -9.20
N THR A 459 22.01 16.54 -10.52
CA THR A 459 21.34 15.42 -11.20
C THR A 459 21.96 14.08 -10.79
N GLY A 460 21.12 13.10 -10.46
CA GLY A 460 21.58 11.76 -10.03
C GLY A 460 21.75 11.60 -8.53
N ARG A 461 21.82 12.71 -7.77
CA ARG A 461 21.99 12.71 -6.31
C ARG A 461 20.68 12.83 -5.53
N LEU A 462 19.59 13.25 -6.19
CA LEU A 462 18.22 13.23 -5.67
C LEU A 462 17.42 12.14 -6.42
N VAL A 463 16.86 11.19 -5.69
CA VAL A 463 16.08 10.05 -6.20
C VAL A 463 14.61 10.25 -5.83
N MET A 464 13.77 10.31 -6.86
CA MET A 464 12.33 10.53 -6.69
C MET A 464 11.57 9.22 -6.57
N LEU A 465 10.85 9.04 -5.47
CA LEU A 465 9.92 7.92 -5.31
C LEU A 465 8.56 8.32 -5.86
N ASP A 466 8.30 8.04 -7.15
CA ASP A 466 6.95 8.19 -7.70
C ASP A 466 6.04 7.16 -7.03
N TYR A 467 4.93 7.62 -6.45
CA TYR A 467 4.55 7.14 -5.12
C TYR A 467 3.30 6.25 -5.09
N VAL A 468 2.46 6.33 -6.11
CA VAL A 468 1.13 5.68 -6.18
C VAL A 468 0.78 5.35 -7.63
N CYS A 469 1.74 4.75 -8.34
CA CYS A 469 1.76 4.66 -9.80
C CYS A 469 0.69 3.72 -10.37
N GLU A 470 0.03 2.90 -9.55
CA GLU A 470 -1.19 2.19 -9.94
C GLU A 470 -2.39 3.13 -10.10
N GLU A 471 -2.46 4.25 -9.38
CA GLU A 471 -3.54 5.20 -9.54
C GLU A 471 -3.15 6.40 -10.41
N VAL A 472 -2.01 7.04 -10.12
CA VAL A 472 -1.46 8.16 -10.91
C VAL A 472 0.05 8.03 -11.00
N GLU A 473 0.56 7.93 -12.22
CA GLU A 473 1.97 8.15 -12.53
C GLU A 473 2.23 9.66 -12.53
N PHE A 474 3.15 10.14 -11.70
CA PHE A 474 3.47 11.56 -11.56
C PHE A 474 4.68 11.97 -12.41
N TYR A 475 5.58 11.03 -12.75
CA TYR A 475 6.71 11.28 -13.65
C TYR A 475 6.32 11.92 -15.01
N PRO A 476 5.21 11.57 -15.70
CA PRO A 476 4.85 12.20 -16.97
C PRO A 476 4.37 13.65 -16.78
N LEU A 477 3.92 14.01 -15.58
CA LEU A 477 3.41 15.32 -15.23
C LEU A 477 4.52 16.30 -14.78
N THR A 478 5.76 15.82 -14.68
CA THR A 478 6.93 16.53 -14.13
C THR A 478 8.14 16.51 -15.08
N GLU A 479 7.90 16.26 -16.38
CA GLU A 479 8.94 16.11 -17.41
C GLU A 479 9.97 15.01 -17.05
N ASN A 480 9.48 13.91 -16.45
CA ASN A 480 10.27 12.87 -15.79
C ASN A 480 11.13 13.46 -14.66
N PHE A 481 10.51 14.16 -13.71
CA PHE A 481 11.18 14.83 -12.58
C PHE A 481 12.38 15.72 -12.99
N TYR A 482 12.26 16.44 -14.10
CA TYR A 482 13.31 17.30 -14.66
C TYR A 482 14.67 16.60 -14.84
N GLY A 483 14.66 15.29 -15.10
CA GLY A 483 15.84 14.46 -15.31
C GLY A 483 16.51 13.92 -14.04
N GLN A 484 16.01 14.23 -12.84
CA GLN A 484 16.42 13.51 -11.64
C GLN A 484 16.02 12.03 -11.75
N PRO A 485 16.84 11.07 -11.28
CA PRO A 485 16.46 9.66 -11.30
C PRO A 485 15.20 9.40 -10.47
N PHE A 486 14.36 8.49 -10.93
CA PHE A 486 13.15 8.10 -10.21
C PHE A 486 12.93 6.60 -10.18
N ILE A 487 12.11 6.18 -9.23
CA ILE A 487 11.64 4.81 -9.04
C ILE A 487 10.12 4.82 -9.16
N TRP A 488 9.56 3.94 -9.98
CA TRP A 488 8.12 3.72 -10.10
C TRP A 488 7.66 2.84 -8.94
N ASN A 489 6.70 3.29 -8.10
CA ASN A 489 6.25 2.50 -6.95
C ASN A 489 4.75 2.18 -6.96
N TYR A 490 4.44 0.94 -6.63
CA TYR A 490 3.11 0.47 -6.29
C TYR A 490 2.79 0.79 -4.82
N LEU A 491 1.77 1.60 -4.54
CA LEU A 491 1.36 1.86 -3.15
C LEU A 491 0.44 0.73 -2.68
N GLY A 492 -0.66 0.49 -3.40
CA GLY A 492 -1.57 -0.65 -3.24
C GLY A 492 -2.39 -0.67 -1.96
N ASN A 493 -2.02 0.08 -0.92
CA ASN A 493 -2.75 0.14 0.32
C ASN A 493 -2.41 1.35 1.22
N PHE A 494 -3.45 2.10 1.57
CA PHE A 494 -3.41 3.05 2.69
C PHE A 494 -3.88 2.37 3.97
N GLY A 495 -3.32 2.77 5.12
CA GLY A 495 -3.71 2.37 6.47
C GLY A 495 -3.39 0.92 6.89
N GLY A 496 -2.97 0.03 5.99
CA GLY A 496 -2.99 -1.43 6.20
C GLY A 496 -4.40 -2.03 6.04
N ASN A 497 -5.30 -1.32 5.35
CA ASN A 497 -6.73 -1.61 5.31
C ASN A 497 -7.10 -2.91 4.57
N THR A 498 -8.02 -3.68 5.16
CA THR A 498 -8.44 -5.01 4.72
C THR A 498 -9.55 -4.98 3.63
N HIS A 499 -9.19 -4.67 2.39
CA HIS A 499 -10.08 -4.75 1.23
C HIS A 499 -9.37 -5.35 0.00
N LEU A 500 -10.11 -6.00 -0.90
CA LEU A 500 -9.54 -6.47 -2.18
C LEU A 500 -9.39 -5.30 -3.17
N ALA A 501 -8.15 -5.03 -3.58
CA ALA A 501 -7.80 -4.03 -4.59
C ALA A 501 -6.40 -4.33 -5.14
N ALA A 502 -6.30 -4.67 -6.43
CA ALA A 502 -5.04 -5.06 -7.07
C ALA A 502 -5.16 -4.99 -8.60
N PRO A 503 -5.01 -3.83 -9.26
CA PRO A 503 -5.24 -3.69 -10.70
C PRO A 503 -4.08 -4.27 -11.53
N GLN A 504 -4.03 -5.60 -11.61
CA GLN A 504 -2.88 -6.40 -12.06
C GLN A 504 -2.44 -6.10 -13.50
N ARG A 505 -3.38 -5.95 -14.44
CA ARG A 505 -3.06 -5.80 -15.87
C ARG A 505 -2.53 -4.40 -16.17
N LYS A 506 -3.17 -3.36 -15.63
CA LYS A 506 -2.70 -1.97 -15.67
C LYS A 506 -1.31 -1.81 -15.03
N VAL A 507 -1.03 -2.50 -13.92
CA VAL A 507 0.29 -2.47 -13.27
C VAL A 507 1.35 -3.18 -14.12
N ALA A 508 1.07 -4.38 -14.62
CA ALA A 508 1.97 -5.11 -15.53
C ALA A 508 2.32 -4.28 -16.78
N GLN A 509 1.33 -3.58 -17.37
CA GLN A 509 1.53 -2.74 -18.56
C GLN A 509 2.34 -1.47 -18.28
N ARG A 510 2.18 -0.84 -17.11
CA ARG A 510 2.86 0.43 -16.77
C ARG A 510 4.34 0.27 -16.50
N ILE A 511 4.75 -0.77 -15.77
CA ILE A 511 6.12 -0.93 -15.30
C ILE A 511 7.16 -0.95 -16.46
N PRO A 512 6.99 -1.71 -17.56
CA PRO A 512 7.88 -1.64 -18.71
C PRO A 512 7.96 -0.23 -19.33
N HIS A 513 6.82 0.45 -19.50
CA HIS A 513 6.77 1.78 -20.10
C HIS A 513 7.41 2.88 -19.24
N ALA A 514 7.45 2.68 -17.92
CA ALA A 514 8.23 3.52 -17.01
C ALA A 514 9.74 3.22 -17.13
N LEU A 515 10.14 1.94 -17.20
CA LEU A 515 11.56 1.54 -17.38
C LEU A 515 12.14 1.93 -18.74
N GLU A 516 11.30 2.24 -19.74
CA GLU A 516 11.72 2.89 -20.99
C GLU A 516 12.18 4.36 -20.81
N ARG A 517 11.94 5.01 -19.66
CA ARG A 517 12.44 6.37 -19.41
C ARG A 517 13.93 6.30 -19.00
N PRO A 518 14.83 7.11 -19.59
CA PRO A 518 16.28 7.01 -19.36
C PRO A 518 16.72 7.34 -17.92
N ASN A 519 15.84 7.97 -17.13
CA ASN A 519 16.04 8.26 -15.72
C ASN A 519 15.12 7.46 -14.77
N CYS A 520 14.34 6.49 -15.27
CA CYS A 520 13.72 5.50 -14.40
C CYS A 520 14.77 4.44 -14.04
N ILE A 521 15.20 4.41 -12.78
CA ILE A 521 16.27 3.51 -12.32
C ILE A 521 15.74 2.28 -11.59
N GLY A 522 14.42 2.17 -11.39
CA GLY A 522 13.86 1.17 -10.50
C GLY A 522 12.35 1.00 -10.47
N VAL A 523 11.93 -0.10 -9.84
CA VAL A 523 10.54 -0.48 -9.57
C VAL A 523 10.43 -0.89 -8.10
N GLY A 524 9.43 -0.41 -7.37
CA GLY A 524 9.31 -0.69 -5.94
C GLY A 524 7.89 -0.65 -5.39
N SER A 525 7.78 -0.61 -4.06
CA SER A 525 6.50 -0.43 -3.39
C SER A 525 6.59 0.44 -2.13
N THR A 526 5.60 1.32 -2.01
CA THR A 526 5.41 2.39 -1.01
C THR A 526 4.23 2.10 -0.08
N LEU A 527 3.89 0.82 0.12
CA LEU A 527 2.74 0.38 0.91
C LEU A 527 2.70 0.95 2.34
N GLU A 528 1.57 1.51 2.75
CA GLU A 528 1.45 2.01 4.12
C GLU A 528 1.42 0.88 5.16
N GLY A 529 0.99 -0.32 4.77
CA GLY A 529 1.01 -1.50 5.62
C GLY A 529 0.79 -2.78 4.81
N ILE A 530 1.17 -3.92 5.38
CA ILE A 530 0.84 -5.24 4.81
C ILE A 530 -0.69 -5.38 4.76
N ASN A 531 -1.20 -5.82 3.61
CA ASN A 531 -2.64 -5.90 3.34
C ASN A 531 -3.06 -7.33 2.95
N VAL A 532 -4.30 -7.45 2.47
CA VAL A 532 -4.92 -8.73 2.10
C VAL A 532 -4.65 -9.18 0.64
N ASN A 533 -3.76 -8.50 -0.08
CA ASN A 533 -3.52 -8.69 -1.51
C ASN A 533 -2.04 -9.06 -1.81
N PRO A 534 -1.46 -10.15 -1.28
CA PRO A 534 -0.03 -10.46 -1.43
C PRO A 534 0.46 -10.50 -2.89
N GLY A 535 -0.25 -11.24 -3.77
CA GLY A 535 0.22 -11.54 -5.12
C GLY A 535 0.50 -10.34 -6.03
N ILE A 536 -0.13 -9.18 -5.84
CA ILE A 536 0.18 -7.99 -6.67
C ILE A 536 1.55 -7.40 -6.34
N PHE A 537 2.02 -7.49 -5.09
CA PHE A 537 3.37 -7.06 -4.72
C PHE A 537 4.42 -8.02 -5.30
N GLU A 538 4.11 -9.32 -5.36
CA GLU A 538 4.97 -10.30 -6.05
C GLU A 538 5.02 -10.05 -7.57
N LEU A 539 3.89 -9.72 -8.21
CA LEU A 539 3.83 -9.35 -9.62
C LEU A 539 4.66 -8.09 -9.92
N VAL A 540 4.54 -7.05 -9.10
CA VAL A 540 5.32 -5.80 -9.22
C VAL A 540 6.82 -6.07 -9.14
N LEU A 541 7.24 -6.93 -8.21
CA LEU A 541 8.64 -7.27 -7.98
C LEU A 541 9.19 -8.31 -8.98
N GLU A 542 8.33 -9.13 -9.60
CA GLU A 542 8.70 -10.06 -10.67
C GLU A 542 8.80 -9.39 -12.05
N GLN A 543 7.92 -8.43 -12.36
CA GLN A 543 7.88 -7.73 -13.67
C GLN A 543 9.24 -7.20 -14.16
N PRO A 544 10.13 -6.58 -13.35
CA PRO A 544 11.44 -6.15 -13.84
C PRO A 544 12.40 -7.30 -14.22
N TRP A 545 12.14 -8.56 -13.82
CA TRP A 545 12.93 -9.73 -14.26
C TRP A 545 12.52 -10.27 -15.64
N ARG A 546 11.64 -9.55 -16.35
CA ARG A 546 11.24 -9.81 -17.73
C ARG A 546 11.55 -8.57 -18.61
N PRO A 547 12.82 -8.16 -18.75
CA PRO A 547 13.20 -6.90 -19.39
C PRO A 547 12.71 -6.83 -20.84
N GLY A 548 12.03 -5.73 -21.19
CA GLY A 548 11.43 -5.54 -22.52
C GLY A 548 10.12 -6.31 -22.76
N ALA A 549 9.57 -7.02 -21.76
CA ALA A 549 8.36 -7.84 -21.92
C ALA A 549 7.36 -7.62 -20.78
N THR A 550 6.10 -7.31 -21.13
CA THR A 550 4.97 -7.29 -20.19
C THR A 550 4.66 -8.71 -19.68
N ILE A 551 4.33 -8.85 -18.39
CA ILE A 551 3.76 -10.10 -17.86
C ILE A 551 2.41 -10.38 -18.54
N ASP A 552 2.30 -11.56 -19.17
CA ASP A 552 0.99 -12.17 -19.41
C ASP A 552 0.36 -12.50 -18.05
N VAL A 553 -0.65 -11.71 -17.68
CA VAL A 553 -1.33 -11.83 -16.38
C VAL A 553 -2.19 -13.08 -16.30
N ASP A 554 -2.76 -13.58 -17.41
CA ASP A 554 -3.56 -14.81 -17.36
C ASP A 554 -2.65 -16.03 -17.14
N ALA A 555 -1.50 -16.07 -17.81
CA ALA A 555 -0.47 -17.07 -17.53
C ALA A 555 0.05 -16.96 -16.08
N TRP A 556 0.41 -15.76 -15.62
CA TRP A 556 0.92 -15.54 -14.27
C TRP A 556 -0.12 -15.91 -13.19
N VAL A 557 -1.40 -15.61 -13.40
CA VAL A 557 -2.49 -15.95 -12.46
C VAL A 557 -2.70 -17.46 -12.37
N ARG A 558 -2.63 -18.21 -13.48
CA ARG A 558 -2.63 -19.68 -13.45
C ARG A 558 -1.42 -20.22 -12.68
N ASP A 559 -0.22 -19.72 -12.98
CA ASP A 559 1.02 -20.19 -12.36
C ASP A 559 1.07 -19.84 -10.86
N TYR A 560 0.43 -18.73 -10.46
CA TYR A 560 0.18 -18.36 -9.06
C TYR A 560 -0.87 -19.28 -8.42
N ALA A 561 -2.00 -19.55 -9.08
CA ALA A 561 -3.03 -20.47 -8.59
C ALA A 561 -2.47 -21.88 -8.31
N ALA A 562 -1.56 -22.37 -9.17
CA ALA A 562 -0.86 -23.63 -8.95
C ALA A 562 0.01 -23.60 -7.67
N GLN A 563 0.68 -22.49 -7.36
CA GLN A 563 1.39 -22.33 -6.08
C GLN A 563 0.44 -22.32 -4.87
N ARG A 564 -0.75 -21.70 -5.00
CA ARG A 564 -1.76 -21.66 -3.93
C ARG A 564 -2.39 -23.03 -3.69
N ALA A 565 -2.63 -23.83 -4.74
CA ALA A 565 -3.10 -25.22 -4.67
C ALA A 565 -2.00 -26.24 -4.34
N GLY A 566 -0.72 -25.87 -4.45
CA GLY A 566 0.42 -26.77 -4.23
C GLY A 566 0.73 -27.71 -5.41
N GLY A 567 0.21 -27.39 -6.60
CA GLY A 567 0.20 -28.17 -7.83
C GLY A 567 -0.93 -27.69 -8.74
N ALA A 568 -1.06 -28.24 -9.95
CA ALA A 568 -2.18 -27.88 -10.83
C ALA A 568 -3.53 -28.39 -10.28
N ASP A 569 -4.48 -27.48 -10.03
CA ASP A 569 -5.85 -27.79 -9.59
C ASP A 569 -6.85 -26.90 -10.36
N PRO A 570 -7.70 -27.46 -11.24
CA PRO A 570 -8.59 -26.68 -12.10
C PRO A 570 -9.60 -25.79 -11.36
N ALA A 571 -9.98 -26.16 -10.12
CA ALA A 571 -10.94 -25.38 -9.34
C ALA A 571 -10.28 -24.15 -8.69
N VAL A 572 -9.00 -24.27 -8.32
CA VAL A 572 -8.21 -23.15 -7.79
C VAL A 572 -7.73 -22.24 -8.93
N GLU A 573 -7.43 -22.80 -10.11
CA GLU A 573 -7.21 -22.02 -11.34
C GLU A 573 -8.45 -21.20 -11.71
N GLU A 574 -9.65 -21.81 -11.73
CA GLU A 574 -10.89 -21.10 -12.06
C GLU A 574 -11.21 -19.99 -11.05
N LEU A 575 -11.06 -20.25 -9.74
CA LEU A 575 -11.21 -19.24 -8.68
C LEU A 575 -10.32 -18.02 -8.96
N TRP A 576 -9.02 -18.25 -9.16
CA TRP A 576 -8.05 -17.17 -9.34
C TRP A 576 -8.20 -16.46 -10.68
N ARG A 577 -8.50 -17.19 -11.76
CA ARG A 577 -8.82 -16.64 -13.09
C ARG A 577 -10.03 -15.71 -13.03
N ALA A 578 -11.11 -16.13 -12.36
CA ALA A 578 -12.31 -15.32 -12.21
C ALA A 578 -12.07 -14.07 -11.33
N VAL A 579 -11.36 -14.23 -10.21
CA VAL A 579 -10.99 -13.11 -9.32
C VAL A 579 -10.10 -12.10 -10.04
N ALA A 580 -9.04 -12.53 -10.73
CA ALA A 580 -8.15 -11.63 -11.46
C ALA A 580 -8.82 -10.92 -12.65
N ALA A 581 -9.73 -11.60 -13.36
CA ALA A 581 -10.41 -11.02 -14.51
C ALA A 581 -11.58 -10.09 -14.16
N LYS A 582 -12.25 -10.31 -13.01
CA LYS A 582 -13.51 -9.63 -12.68
C LYS A 582 -13.59 -8.91 -11.32
N VAL A 583 -12.70 -9.23 -10.37
CA VAL A 583 -12.73 -8.67 -9.01
C VAL A 583 -11.58 -7.70 -8.79
N LEU A 584 -10.39 -8.05 -9.27
CA LEU A 584 -9.16 -7.26 -9.14
C LEU A 584 -9.01 -6.27 -10.34
N VAL A 585 -10.07 -5.51 -10.61
CA VAL A 585 -10.27 -4.74 -11.85
C VAL A 585 -9.38 -3.51 -11.99
N ASP A 586 -9.01 -3.16 -13.22
CA ASP A 586 -8.04 -2.09 -13.51
C ASP A 586 -8.50 -0.67 -13.17
N ASP A 587 -9.81 -0.41 -13.12
CA ASP A 587 -10.36 0.89 -12.71
C ASP A 587 -10.45 1.06 -11.17
N THR A 588 -10.08 0.02 -10.40
CA THR A 588 -10.06 0.05 -8.94
C THR A 588 -9.28 1.26 -8.41
N LYS A 589 -9.88 1.95 -7.44
CA LYS A 589 -9.30 3.12 -6.77
C LYS A 589 -8.86 2.80 -5.35
N VAL A 590 -7.66 3.25 -4.98
CA VAL A 590 -7.04 2.99 -3.67
C VAL A 590 -7.03 4.27 -2.84
N ILE A 591 -6.84 5.44 -3.46
CA ILE A 591 -6.91 6.74 -2.79
C ILE A 591 -8.35 7.00 -2.34
N GLY A 592 -8.54 7.26 -1.03
CA GLY A 592 -9.84 7.51 -0.41
C GLY A 592 -10.71 6.27 -0.14
N ARG A 593 -10.27 5.07 -0.56
CA ARG A 593 -11.04 3.81 -0.41
C ARG A 593 -10.37 2.89 0.60
N HIS A 594 -11.00 2.79 1.77
CA HIS A 594 -10.29 2.38 2.98
C HIS A 594 -11.06 1.39 3.86
N ALA A 595 -12.37 1.18 3.66
CA ALA A 595 -13.18 0.44 4.61
C ALA A 595 -14.23 -0.45 3.94
N SER A 596 -14.55 -1.60 4.54
CA SER A 596 -15.86 -2.23 4.32
C SER A 596 -16.94 -1.53 5.14
N ILE A 597 -18.22 -1.81 4.87
CA ILE A 597 -19.33 -1.14 5.56
C ILE A 597 -19.23 -1.26 7.10
N PHE A 598 -18.91 -2.45 7.63
CA PHE A 598 -18.76 -2.67 9.08
C PHE A 598 -17.71 -1.76 9.72
N GLN A 599 -16.64 -1.46 8.97
CA GLN A 599 -15.50 -0.67 9.46
C GLN A 599 -15.78 0.83 9.47
N THR A 600 -16.89 1.29 8.89
CA THR A 600 -17.29 2.70 8.91
C THR A 600 -18.17 3.05 10.10
N LYS A 601 -18.12 4.32 10.51
CA LYS A 601 -19.05 4.91 11.48
C LYS A 601 -20.38 5.28 10.80
N PRO A 602 -21.52 4.73 11.23
CA PRO A 602 -22.83 4.98 10.61
C PRO A 602 -23.27 6.46 10.58
N PRO A 603 -23.63 7.02 9.40
CA PRO A 603 -24.27 8.32 9.26
C PRO A 603 -25.78 8.18 8.97
N LEU A 604 -26.54 9.26 9.18
CA LEU A 604 -27.87 9.42 8.58
C LEU A 604 -28.07 10.69 7.74
N LYS A 605 -27.02 11.50 7.54
CA LYS A 605 -27.05 12.62 6.59
C LYS A 605 -26.83 12.15 5.14
N GLY A 606 -27.86 11.50 4.59
CA GLY A 606 -28.07 11.34 3.15
C GLY A 606 -27.23 10.26 2.46
N PRO A 607 -27.82 9.14 2.00
CA PRO A 607 -27.19 8.33 0.96
C PRO A 607 -27.05 9.18 -0.32
N GLY A 608 -25.89 9.09 -0.96
CA GLY A 608 -25.58 9.85 -2.17
C GLY A 608 -24.11 9.63 -2.57
N PRO A 609 -23.79 9.75 -3.88
CA PRO A 609 -22.47 9.38 -4.42
C PRO A 609 -21.32 10.22 -3.85
N ASP A 610 -21.62 11.38 -3.29
CA ASP A 610 -20.63 12.27 -2.66
C ASP A 610 -20.37 12.01 -1.17
N SER A 611 -21.13 11.12 -0.51
CA SER A 611 -21.03 10.88 0.94
C SER A 611 -19.72 10.17 1.34
N ARG A 612 -19.31 10.33 2.62
CA ARG A 612 -18.08 9.70 3.14
C ARG A 612 -18.16 8.16 3.09
N ILE A 613 -19.31 7.56 3.42
CA ILE A 613 -19.47 6.09 3.33
C ILE A 613 -19.37 5.61 1.88
N GLU A 614 -20.11 6.21 0.93
CA GLU A 614 -20.06 5.69 -0.46
C GLU A 614 -18.65 5.84 -1.05
N LYS A 615 -17.91 6.89 -0.71
CA LYS A 615 -16.50 7.03 -1.12
C LYS A 615 -15.57 6.01 -0.46
N GLN A 616 -15.75 5.73 0.84
CA GLN A 616 -14.90 4.78 1.58
C GLN A 616 -15.20 3.31 1.26
N THR A 617 -16.46 2.98 0.90
CA THR A 617 -17.00 1.61 0.81
C THR A 617 -17.47 1.17 -0.59
N ARG A 618 -17.35 2.02 -1.62
CA ARG A 618 -17.72 1.64 -3.00
C ARG A 618 -16.90 0.42 -3.45
N ILE A 619 -17.62 -0.59 -3.92
CA ILE A 619 -17.10 -1.76 -4.62
C ILE A 619 -16.97 -1.40 -6.11
N ASP A 620 -15.85 -1.75 -6.76
CA ASP A 620 -15.62 -1.44 -8.19
C ASP A 620 -16.05 -2.56 -9.16
N TYR A 621 -16.34 -3.75 -8.63
CA TYR A 621 -16.77 -4.93 -9.39
C TYR A 621 -18.20 -5.36 -9.03
N HIS A 622 -18.80 -6.26 -9.82
CA HIS A 622 -20.10 -6.86 -9.49
C HIS A 622 -19.92 -7.91 -8.36
N PRO A 623 -20.59 -7.78 -7.20
CA PRO A 623 -20.40 -8.72 -6.09
C PRO A 623 -20.61 -10.20 -6.44
N GLU A 624 -21.56 -10.47 -7.35
CA GLU A 624 -21.89 -11.82 -7.83
C GLU A 624 -20.72 -12.52 -8.54
N ASP A 625 -19.77 -11.78 -9.12
CA ASP A 625 -18.61 -12.40 -9.77
C ASP A 625 -17.65 -13.04 -8.74
N LEU A 626 -17.53 -12.45 -7.54
CA LEU A 626 -16.78 -13.04 -6.44
C LEU A 626 -17.52 -14.24 -5.82
N VAL A 627 -18.85 -14.18 -5.74
CA VAL A 627 -19.69 -15.33 -5.32
C VAL A 627 -19.53 -16.47 -6.32
N THR A 628 -19.57 -16.18 -7.62
CA THR A 628 -19.38 -17.17 -8.70
C THR A 628 -17.97 -17.78 -8.66
N ALA A 629 -16.93 -16.98 -8.42
CA ALA A 629 -15.56 -17.48 -8.28
C ALA A 629 -15.41 -18.42 -7.06
N LEU A 630 -16.00 -18.05 -5.90
CA LEU A 630 -16.05 -18.90 -4.72
C LEU A 630 -16.78 -20.23 -4.97
N ALA A 631 -17.83 -20.23 -5.80
CA ALA A 631 -18.54 -21.47 -6.16
C ALA A 631 -17.63 -22.52 -6.82
N ALA A 632 -16.63 -22.09 -7.61
CA ALA A 632 -15.66 -22.98 -8.23
C ALA A 632 -14.68 -23.56 -7.20
N ALA A 633 -14.22 -22.75 -6.23
CA ALA A 633 -13.27 -23.16 -5.19
C ALA A 633 -13.71 -24.42 -4.43
N TRP A 634 -15.02 -24.60 -4.22
CA TRP A 634 -15.58 -25.77 -3.54
C TRP A 634 -15.40 -27.10 -4.30
N GLN A 635 -14.88 -27.09 -5.54
CA GLN A 635 -14.47 -28.30 -6.27
C GLN A 635 -12.97 -28.63 -6.14
N ALA A 636 -12.19 -27.84 -5.39
CA ALA A 636 -10.75 -28.07 -5.20
C ALA A 636 -10.45 -29.41 -4.53
N SER A 637 -9.36 -30.03 -5.00
CA SER A 637 -8.92 -31.37 -4.59
C SER A 637 -8.62 -31.49 -3.10
N PRO A 638 -8.67 -32.71 -2.53
CA PRO A 638 -8.29 -32.92 -1.13
C PRO A 638 -6.87 -32.44 -0.79
N ALA A 639 -5.95 -32.47 -1.75
CA ALA A 639 -4.58 -31.97 -1.59
C ALA A 639 -4.54 -30.43 -1.52
N ALA A 640 -5.17 -29.74 -2.49
CA ALA A 640 -5.26 -28.28 -2.49
C ALA A 640 -5.95 -27.75 -1.23
N ARG A 641 -7.00 -28.44 -0.73
CA ARG A 641 -7.69 -28.09 0.53
C ARG A 641 -6.79 -28.13 1.79
N GLN A 642 -5.63 -28.81 1.74
CA GLN A 642 -4.66 -28.80 2.85
C GLN A 642 -3.62 -27.68 2.77
N THR A 643 -3.41 -27.06 1.61
CA THR A 643 -2.37 -26.03 1.48
C THR A 643 -2.77 -24.74 2.18
N ASP A 644 -1.77 -24.05 2.72
CA ASP A 644 -2.02 -22.81 3.45
C ASP A 644 -2.52 -21.68 2.55
N GLY A 645 -2.01 -21.63 1.31
CA GLY A 645 -2.41 -20.65 0.29
C GLY A 645 -3.89 -20.72 -0.04
N TYR A 646 -4.40 -21.88 -0.45
CA TYR A 646 -5.83 -22.09 -0.70
C TYR A 646 -6.70 -21.75 0.51
N ARG A 647 -6.26 -22.12 1.73
CA ARG A 647 -6.98 -21.84 2.99
C ARG A 647 -7.08 -20.35 3.28
N TYR A 648 -6.01 -19.59 3.08
CA TYR A 648 -6.07 -18.12 3.14
C TYR A 648 -7.01 -17.57 2.07
N ASP A 649 -6.89 -18.05 0.83
CA ASP A 649 -7.63 -17.51 -0.32
C ASP A 649 -9.15 -17.64 -0.12
N VAL A 650 -9.66 -18.84 0.22
CA VAL A 650 -11.12 -19.02 0.43
C VAL A 650 -11.67 -18.26 1.63
N VAL A 651 -10.86 -18.06 2.69
CA VAL A 651 -11.25 -17.24 3.85
C VAL A 651 -11.24 -15.75 3.48
N ASN A 652 -10.18 -15.26 2.82
CA ASN A 652 -10.03 -13.86 2.41
C ASN A 652 -11.09 -13.42 1.38
N PHE A 653 -11.45 -14.31 0.45
CA PHE A 653 -12.49 -14.06 -0.55
C PHE A 653 -13.90 -14.18 0.05
N THR A 654 -14.18 -15.17 0.92
CA THR A 654 -15.46 -15.25 1.63
C THR A 654 -15.65 -14.06 2.59
N ARG A 655 -14.59 -13.63 3.29
CA ARG A 655 -14.54 -12.39 4.08
C ARG A 655 -15.01 -11.19 3.26
N GLN A 656 -14.40 -10.97 2.09
CA GLN A 656 -14.80 -9.85 1.22
C GLN A 656 -16.26 -10.01 0.75
N ALA A 657 -16.68 -11.19 0.29
CA ALA A 657 -18.04 -11.43 -0.19
C ALA A 657 -19.12 -11.20 0.89
N LEU A 658 -18.89 -11.64 2.13
CA LEU A 658 -19.76 -11.32 3.28
C LEU A 658 -19.87 -9.81 3.51
N THR A 659 -18.76 -9.07 3.41
CA THR A 659 -18.79 -7.60 3.55
C THR A 659 -19.49 -6.90 2.38
N ASN A 660 -19.43 -7.46 1.17
CA ASN A 660 -20.18 -6.96 0.02
C ASN A 660 -21.69 -7.17 0.21
N ARG A 661 -22.11 -8.37 0.67
CA ARG A 661 -23.51 -8.63 1.02
C ARG A 661 -23.98 -7.70 2.15
N ALA A 662 -23.14 -7.43 3.14
CA ALA A 662 -23.46 -6.49 4.22
C ALA A 662 -23.69 -5.05 3.72
N LYS A 663 -22.98 -4.56 2.68
CA LYS A 663 -23.28 -3.24 2.08
C LYS A 663 -24.66 -3.23 1.45
N ALA A 664 -25.02 -4.26 0.69
CA ALA A 664 -26.37 -4.40 0.13
C ALA A 664 -27.46 -4.46 1.22
N VAL A 665 -27.24 -5.22 2.30
CA VAL A 665 -28.19 -5.29 3.44
C VAL A 665 -28.28 -3.96 4.21
N TYR A 666 -27.19 -3.20 4.29
CA TYR A 666 -27.24 -1.83 4.82
C TYR A 666 -28.06 -0.90 3.91
N ASP A 667 -27.91 -1.00 2.59
CA ASP A 667 -28.70 -0.21 1.63
C ASP A 667 -30.19 -0.60 1.66
N GLU A 668 -30.51 -1.89 1.83
CA GLU A 668 -31.87 -2.38 2.15
C GLU A 668 -32.42 -1.74 3.43
N ALA A 669 -31.62 -1.64 4.50
CA ALA A 669 -32.00 -1.01 5.75
C ALA A 669 -32.22 0.51 5.60
N VAL A 670 -31.33 1.23 4.92
CA VAL A 670 -31.48 2.67 4.65
C VAL A 670 -32.74 2.93 3.81
N ALA A 671 -33.03 2.10 2.82
CA ALA A 671 -34.26 2.20 2.03
C ALA A 671 -35.52 1.92 2.87
N ALA A 672 -35.49 0.93 3.78
CA ALA A 672 -36.58 0.66 4.70
C ALA A 672 -36.82 1.82 5.68
N TYR A 673 -35.74 2.38 6.26
CA TYR A 673 -35.79 3.56 7.13
C TYR A 673 -36.41 4.76 6.41
N GLY A 674 -35.99 5.03 5.15
CA GLY A 674 -36.55 6.09 4.32
C GLY A 674 -38.06 5.94 4.04
N ARG A 675 -38.56 4.70 3.90
CA ARG A 675 -40.00 4.39 3.77
C ARG A 675 -40.75 4.33 5.12
N LYS A 676 -40.05 4.48 6.25
CA LYS A 676 -40.55 4.22 7.62
C LYS A 676 -41.06 2.78 7.86
N ASP A 677 -40.53 1.82 7.12
CA ASP A 677 -40.88 0.40 7.19
C ASP A 677 -40.11 -0.28 8.34
N VAL A 678 -40.65 -0.19 9.56
CA VAL A 678 -40.06 -0.77 10.79
C VAL A 678 -39.80 -2.27 10.64
N ALA A 679 -40.68 -2.99 9.95
CA ALA A 679 -40.59 -4.44 9.82
C ALA A 679 -39.46 -4.87 8.87
N ALA A 680 -39.31 -4.23 7.71
CA ALA A 680 -38.16 -4.46 6.84
C ALA A 680 -36.86 -3.94 7.47
N PHE A 681 -36.90 -2.79 8.16
CA PHE A 681 -35.74 -2.24 8.85
C PHE A 681 -35.18 -3.21 9.89
N ARG A 682 -36.03 -3.75 10.77
CA ARG A 682 -35.65 -4.77 11.76
C ARG A 682 -35.05 -6.02 11.13
N ARG A 683 -35.62 -6.52 10.02
CA ARG A 683 -35.08 -7.69 9.30
C ARG A 683 -33.68 -7.40 8.72
N ALA A 684 -33.52 -6.29 8.01
CA ALA A 684 -32.23 -5.92 7.42
C ALA A 684 -31.15 -5.68 8.49
N ALA A 685 -31.47 -4.98 9.59
CA ALA A 685 -30.59 -4.79 10.73
C ALA A 685 -30.16 -6.13 11.37
N ALA A 686 -31.11 -7.06 11.59
CA ALA A 686 -30.80 -8.39 12.14
C ALA A 686 -29.86 -9.19 11.22
N THR A 687 -30.11 -9.17 9.91
CA THR A 687 -29.25 -9.83 8.91
C THR A 687 -27.85 -9.21 8.87
N PHE A 688 -27.72 -7.88 8.90
CA PHE A 688 -26.43 -7.19 8.93
C PHE A 688 -25.60 -7.60 10.15
N LEU A 689 -26.22 -7.62 11.33
CA LEU A 689 -25.56 -8.01 12.58
C LEU A 689 -25.21 -9.51 12.62
N ALA A 690 -26.02 -10.36 11.97
CA ALA A 690 -25.68 -11.77 11.79
C ALA A 690 -24.46 -11.95 10.87
N LEU A 691 -24.44 -11.27 9.70
CA LEU A 691 -23.29 -11.25 8.79
C LEU A 691 -21.99 -10.82 9.49
N GLY A 692 -22.05 -9.81 10.37
CA GLY A 692 -20.87 -9.34 11.09
C GLY A 692 -20.37 -10.30 12.18
N ARG A 693 -21.26 -11.08 12.82
CA ARG A 693 -20.87 -12.12 13.78
C ARG A 693 -20.28 -13.35 13.09
N ASP A 694 -20.92 -13.79 12.01
CA ASP A 694 -20.41 -14.86 11.15
C ASP A 694 -19.06 -14.47 10.51
N LEU A 695 -18.84 -13.17 10.23
CA LEU A 695 -17.55 -12.64 9.80
C LEU A 695 -16.50 -12.68 10.92
N ASP A 696 -16.84 -12.32 12.17
CA ASP A 696 -15.92 -12.48 13.32
C ASP A 696 -15.52 -13.95 13.53
N GLU A 697 -16.46 -14.89 13.35
CA GLU A 697 -16.20 -16.34 13.37
C GLU A 697 -15.25 -16.78 12.24
N LEU A 698 -15.50 -16.36 11.00
CA LEU A 698 -14.65 -16.68 9.85
C LEU A 698 -13.19 -16.21 10.06
N LEU A 699 -13.02 -15.00 10.59
CA LEU A 699 -11.71 -14.40 10.88
C LEU A 699 -10.96 -15.14 11.99
N ALA A 700 -11.65 -15.90 12.87
CA ALA A 700 -11.00 -16.71 13.89
C ALA A 700 -10.18 -17.90 13.31
N THR A 701 -10.47 -18.30 12.06
CA THR A 701 -9.87 -19.51 11.45
C THR A 701 -8.47 -19.32 10.85
N ARG A 702 -7.92 -18.09 10.89
CA ARG A 702 -6.69 -17.70 10.18
C ARG A 702 -5.86 -16.68 10.97
N HIS A 703 -4.54 -16.86 11.05
CA HIS A 703 -3.66 -16.05 11.92
C HIS A 703 -3.52 -14.60 11.45
N GLU A 704 -3.65 -14.36 10.14
CA GLU A 704 -3.62 -13.04 9.51
C GLU A 704 -4.78 -12.13 9.96
N PHE A 705 -5.83 -12.75 10.51
CA PHE A 705 -7.09 -12.11 10.85
C PHE A 705 -7.39 -12.10 12.34
N LEU A 706 -6.38 -12.26 13.22
CA LEU A 706 -6.56 -12.23 14.67
C LEU A 706 -6.09 -10.89 15.27
N LEU A 707 -6.87 -10.32 16.20
CA LEU A 707 -6.43 -9.16 16.99
C LEU A 707 -5.43 -9.56 18.08
N GLY A 708 -5.54 -10.77 18.63
CA GLY A 708 -4.71 -11.25 19.74
C GLY A 708 -3.20 -11.17 19.50
N PRO A 709 -2.67 -11.62 18.34
CA PRO A 709 -1.25 -11.48 18.00
C PRO A 709 -0.80 -10.02 17.97
N TRP A 710 -1.57 -9.10 17.39
CA TRP A 710 -1.23 -7.67 17.32
C TRP A 710 -1.09 -7.05 18.73
N LEU A 711 -2.05 -7.31 19.62
CA LEU A 711 -1.98 -6.82 21.00
C LEU A 711 -0.90 -7.51 21.84
N ALA A 712 -0.69 -8.83 21.67
CA ALA A 712 0.39 -9.56 22.34
C ALA A 712 1.78 -9.11 21.85
N GLN A 713 1.92 -8.79 20.56
CA GLN A 713 3.15 -8.21 20.00
C GLN A 713 3.43 -6.81 20.57
N ALA A 714 2.40 -6.01 20.86
CA ALA A 714 2.58 -4.72 21.52
C ALA A 714 2.97 -4.89 22.99
N ARG A 715 2.19 -5.67 23.76
CA ARG A 715 2.43 -5.90 25.20
C ARG A 715 3.82 -6.45 25.51
N ARG A 716 4.41 -7.30 24.67
CA ARG A 716 5.73 -7.90 24.90
C ARG A 716 6.90 -6.90 24.90
N TRP A 717 6.70 -5.68 24.40
CA TRP A 717 7.71 -4.61 24.52
C TRP A 717 7.75 -4.02 25.94
N GLY A 718 6.70 -4.21 26.75
CA GLY A 718 6.63 -3.72 28.11
C GLY A 718 7.58 -4.46 29.04
N LYS A 719 8.55 -3.73 29.61
CA LYS A 719 9.41 -4.26 30.69
C LYS A 719 8.64 -4.59 31.98
N ASP A 720 7.46 -3.98 32.14
CA ASP A 720 6.57 -4.08 33.29
C ASP A 720 5.10 -3.95 32.83
N ALA A 721 4.15 -4.16 33.75
CA ALA A 721 2.72 -4.17 33.42
C ALA A 721 2.20 -2.81 32.89
N ALA A 722 2.66 -1.69 33.46
CA ALA A 722 2.19 -0.36 33.06
C ALA A 722 2.73 0.02 31.67
N GLU A 723 3.97 -0.39 31.36
CA GLU A 723 4.55 -0.20 30.03
C GLU A 723 3.89 -1.12 28.98
N ALA A 724 3.51 -2.35 29.36
CA ALA A 724 2.75 -3.26 28.51
C ALA A 724 1.32 -2.74 28.23
N ASP A 725 0.63 -2.19 29.24
CA ASP A 725 -0.68 -1.56 29.10
C ASP A 725 -0.60 -0.33 28.18
N TYR A 726 0.43 0.51 28.34
CA TYR A 726 0.71 1.66 27.47
C TYR A 726 0.85 1.26 25.99
N TYR A 727 1.61 0.21 25.67
CA TYR A 727 1.71 -0.28 24.30
C TYR A 727 0.39 -0.87 23.79
N GLU A 728 -0.42 -1.50 24.65
CA GLU A 728 -1.75 -1.98 24.26
C GLU A 728 -2.70 -0.82 23.89
N VAL A 729 -2.69 0.30 24.64
CA VAL A 729 -3.46 1.51 24.28
C VAL A 729 -3.07 1.98 22.89
N ALA A 730 -1.77 2.16 22.63
CA ALA A 730 -1.27 2.64 21.34
C ALA A 730 -1.60 1.66 20.18
N ALA A 731 -1.52 0.35 20.43
CA ALA A 731 -1.86 -0.68 19.46
C ALA A 731 -3.37 -0.74 19.14
N ARG A 732 -4.23 -0.51 20.15
CA ARG A 732 -5.68 -0.39 19.97
C ARG A 732 -6.05 0.90 19.23
N GLU A 733 -5.51 2.03 19.65
CA GLU A 733 -5.84 3.36 19.13
C GLU A 733 -5.54 3.49 17.63
N ILE A 734 -4.33 3.11 17.19
CA ILE A 734 -3.87 3.36 15.81
C ILE A 734 -4.77 2.70 14.74
N ILE A 735 -5.33 1.51 15.02
CA ILE A 735 -6.23 0.79 14.11
C ILE A 735 -7.72 1.14 14.28
N THR A 736 -8.07 2.07 15.19
CA THR A 736 -9.45 2.45 15.52
C THR A 736 -9.70 3.96 15.44
N ALA A 737 -9.58 4.69 16.55
CA ALA A 737 -9.77 6.14 16.56
C ALA A 737 -8.63 6.91 15.87
N TRP A 738 -7.46 6.26 15.72
CA TRP A 738 -6.18 6.79 15.27
C TRP A 738 -5.59 7.84 16.22
N HIS A 739 -6.39 8.83 16.64
CA HIS A 739 -6.11 9.73 17.76
C HIS A 739 -7.37 9.85 18.64
N VAL A 740 -7.93 11.05 18.86
CA VAL A 740 -9.15 11.18 19.68
C VAL A 740 -10.36 10.47 19.03
N PRO A 741 -11.18 9.74 19.79
CA PRO A 741 -12.45 9.19 19.30
C PRO A 741 -13.38 10.25 18.71
N GLY A 742 -13.85 10.03 17.47
CA GLY A 742 -14.54 11.05 16.68
C GLY A 742 -13.65 12.01 15.90
N GLY A 743 -12.32 11.80 15.91
CA GLY A 743 -11.33 12.63 15.21
C GLY A 743 -11.33 12.48 13.69
N GLY A 744 -10.53 13.32 13.02
CA GLY A 744 -10.47 13.36 11.55
C GLY A 744 -10.00 12.05 10.90
N LEU A 745 -9.16 11.28 11.61
CA LEU A 745 -8.58 10.01 11.17
C LEU A 745 -9.28 8.78 11.78
N GLU A 746 -10.45 8.94 12.39
CA GLU A 746 -11.26 7.82 12.90
C GLU A 746 -11.56 6.82 11.79
N ASP A 747 -11.28 5.54 12.09
CA ASP A 747 -11.32 4.37 11.22
C ASP A 747 -10.41 4.44 9.97
N TYR A 748 -9.38 5.30 9.95
CA TYR A 748 -8.44 5.42 8.80
C TYR A 748 -7.64 4.14 8.54
N ALA A 749 -7.15 3.49 9.59
CA ALA A 749 -6.35 2.27 9.54
C ALA A 749 -7.13 1.07 10.09
N CYS A 750 -8.38 0.95 9.68
CA CYS A 750 -9.29 -0.10 10.12
C CYS A 750 -8.78 -1.52 9.73
N ARG A 751 -9.21 -2.53 10.49
CA ARG A 751 -8.89 -3.94 10.25
C ARG A 751 -10.14 -4.81 10.31
N GLN A 752 -10.14 -5.93 9.60
CA GLN A 752 -11.10 -7.01 9.80
C GLN A 752 -10.37 -8.10 10.57
N TYR A 753 -10.39 -7.97 11.89
CA TYR A 753 -9.80 -8.94 12.82
C TYR A 753 -10.86 -9.53 13.73
N ASN A 754 -10.75 -10.83 14.03
CA ASN A 754 -11.50 -11.49 15.09
C ASN A 754 -11.31 -10.74 16.43
N GLY A 755 -12.39 -10.59 17.18
CA GLY A 755 -12.44 -9.77 18.39
C GLY A 755 -12.67 -8.29 18.08
N LEU A 756 -11.93 -7.70 17.15
CA LEU A 756 -12.14 -6.30 16.74
C LEU A 756 -13.50 -6.11 16.06
N MET A 757 -13.92 -7.07 15.23
CA MET A 757 -15.26 -7.11 14.65
C MET A 757 -16.35 -7.20 15.74
N ARG A 758 -16.18 -8.11 16.70
CA ARG A 758 -17.10 -8.34 17.82
C ARG A 758 -17.22 -7.16 18.80
N ASP A 759 -16.10 -6.58 19.23
CA ASP A 759 -16.06 -5.73 20.42
C ASP A 759 -15.91 -4.22 20.09
N TYR A 760 -15.50 -3.87 18.87
CA TYR A 760 -15.36 -2.47 18.44
C TYR A 760 -16.26 -2.08 17.25
N TYR A 761 -16.40 -2.92 16.22
CA TYR A 761 -17.24 -2.59 15.06
C TYR A 761 -18.72 -2.89 15.30
N LEU A 762 -19.08 -4.13 15.64
CA LEU A 762 -20.48 -4.55 15.82
C LEU A 762 -21.27 -3.69 16.84
N PRO A 763 -20.75 -3.33 18.03
CA PRO A 763 -21.52 -2.56 19.00
C PRO A 763 -21.93 -1.17 18.50
N ARG A 764 -21.13 -0.56 17.61
CA ARG A 764 -21.48 0.71 16.94
C ARG A 764 -22.66 0.52 15.99
N TRP A 765 -22.74 -0.60 15.29
CA TRP A 765 -23.89 -0.95 14.44
C TRP A 765 -25.12 -1.35 15.24
N GLU A 766 -24.97 -2.08 16.35
CA GLU A 766 -26.08 -2.45 17.24
C GLU A 766 -26.75 -1.22 17.87
N LYS A 767 -25.96 -0.29 18.44
CA LYS A 767 -26.49 0.98 18.96
C LYS A 767 -27.14 1.83 17.86
N PHE A 768 -26.57 1.86 16.66
CA PHE A 768 -27.14 2.58 15.51
C PHE A 768 -28.52 2.03 15.14
N PHE A 769 -28.64 0.72 14.86
CA PHE A 769 -29.92 0.11 14.49
C PHE A 769 -30.96 0.19 15.61
N ALA A 770 -30.56 0.10 16.89
CA ALA A 770 -31.47 0.31 18.02
C ALA A 770 -32.05 1.73 18.05
N LEU A 771 -31.20 2.76 17.91
CA LEU A 771 -31.64 4.16 17.87
C LEU A 771 -32.48 4.48 16.63
N CYS A 772 -32.14 3.92 15.47
CA CYS A 772 -32.96 4.04 14.26
C CYS A 772 -34.34 3.38 14.43
N THR A 773 -34.40 2.20 15.05
CA THR A 773 -35.67 1.51 15.34
C THR A 773 -36.56 2.35 16.26
N ALA A 774 -36.00 2.85 17.37
CA ALA A 774 -36.71 3.73 18.29
C ALA A 774 -37.15 5.04 17.64
N ALA A 775 -36.34 5.62 16.73
CA ALA A 775 -36.70 6.82 16.00
C ALA A 775 -37.91 6.59 15.07
N LEU A 776 -37.93 5.46 14.34
CA LEU A 776 -39.06 5.07 13.48
C LEU A 776 -40.35 4.84 14.28
N GLU A 777 -40.28 4.07 15.37
CA GLU A 777 -41.46 3.72 16.18
C GLU A 777 -42.08 4.92 16.89
N ASN A 778 -41.27 5.88 17.35
CA ASN A 778 -41.75 7.13 17.95
C ASN A 778 -42.05 8.23 16.90
N GLY A 779 -41.83 7.97 15.61
CA GLY A 779 -42.02 8.96 14.53
C GLY A 779 -41.04 10.15 14.55
N THR A 780 -39.95 10.04 15.31
CA THR A 780 -38.97 11.12 15.57
C THR A 780 -37.79 11.11 14.60
N ALA A 781 -36.97 12.16 14.63
CA ALA A 781 -35.67 12.16 13.98
C ALA A 781 -34.63 11.36 14.79
N PHE A 782 -33.68 10.71 14.12
CA PHE A 782 -32.60 9.97 14.78
C PHE A 782 -31.72 10.88 15.67
N PRO A 783 -31.42 10.49 16.92
CA PRO A 783 -30.63 11.29 17.84
C PRO A 783 -29.12 11.20 17.53
N GLN A 784 -28.69 11.83 16.43
CA GLN A 784 -27.31 11.81 15.95
C GLN A 784 -26.29 12.27 17.01
N ALA A 785 -26.65 13.22 17.87
CA ALA A 785 -25.79 13.68 18.97
C ALA A 785 -25.59 12.60 20.04
N GLU A 786 -26.65 11.86 20.40
CA GLU A 786 -26.58 10.75 21.36
C GLU A 786 -25.74 9.60 20.79
N PHE A 787 -25.97 9.24 19.52
CA PHE A 787 -25.18 8.20 18.85
C PHE A 787 -23.69 8.56 18.79
N SER A 788 -23.35 9.78 18.38
CA SER A 788 -21.96 10.24 18.32
C SER A 788 -21.30 10.27 19.70
N ALA A 789 -22.00 10.76 20.74
CA ALA A 789 -21.48 10.77 22.10
C ALA A 789 -21.25 9.35 22.64
N TRP A 790 -22.22 8.45 22.44
CA TRP A 790 -22.09 7.04 22.82
C TRP A 790 -20.94 6.35 22.08
N ALA A 791 -20.82 6.56 20.77
CA ALA A 791 -19.81 5.90 19.93
C ALA A 791 -18.38 6.37 20.28
N ASN A 792 -18.18 7.67 20.51
CA ASN A 792 -16.90 8.20 20.96
C ASN A 792 -16.53 7.63 22.35
N ALA A 793 -17.50 7.56 23.27
CA ALA A 793 -17.27 6.99 24.60
C ALA A 793 -17.04 5.47 24.59
N ALA A 794 -17.67 4.73 23.66
CA ALA A 794 -17.43 3.30 23.46
C ALA A 794 -16.02 3.04 22.89
N SER A 795 -15.62 3.82 21.88
CA SER A 795 -14.26 3.79 21.33
C SER A 795 -13.21 4.09 22.41
N ALA A 796 -13.40 5.15 23.22
CA ALA A 796 -12.50 5.47 24.34
C ALA A 796 -12.39 4.32 25.36
N ARG A 797 -13.51 3.69 25.75
CA ARG A 797 -13.49 2.53 26.67
C ARG A 797 -12.76 1.33 26.08
N TRP A 798 -12.96 1.04 24.80
CA TRP A 798 -12.29 -0.10 24.14
C TRP A 798 -10.78 0.15 23.95
N ILE A 799 -10.36 1.40 23.69
CA ILE A 799 -8.94 1.77 23.56
C ILE A 799 -8.19 1.65 24.89
N HIS A 800 -8.83 1.98 26.01
CA HIS A 800 -8.27 1.88 27.36
C HIS A 800 -8.68 0.60 28.11
N ALA A 801 -9.10 -0.45 27.38
CA ALA A 801 -9.33 -1.77 27.96
C ALA A 801 -8.03 -2.60 27.95
N HIS A 802 -7.80 -3.39 29.00
CA HIS A 802 -6.59 -4.17 29.21
C HIS A 802 -6.91 -5.59 29.67
N GLY A 803 -6.05 -6.54 29.31
CA GLY A 803 -6.18 -7.94 29.74
C GLY A 803 -7.33 -8.73 29.10
N GLU A 804 -8.00 -8.16 28.08
CA GLU A 804 -9.01 -8.87 27.29
C GLU A 804 -8.36 -10.04 26.53
N GLY A 805 -8.80 -11.27 26.80
CA GLY A 805 -8.19 -12.50 26.31
C GLY A 805 -8.49 -12.82 24.83
N TYR A 806 -8.06 -11.96 23.91
CA TYR A 806 -8.17 -12.22 22.47
C TYR A 806 -7.28 -13.40 22.03
N ALA A 807 -7.81 -14.25 21.15
CA ALA A 807 -7.11 -15.44 20.69
C ALA A 807 -5.82 -15.11 19.92
N THR A 808 -4.70 -15.66 20.37
CA THR A 808 -3.37 -15.55 19.73
C THR A 808 -3.08 -16.68 18.73
N ARG A 809 -4.01 -17.62 18.56
CA ARG A 809 -3.93 -18.76 17.65
C ARG A 809 -5.29 -18.99 16.97
N PRO A 810 -5.33 -19.49 15.71
CA PRO A 810 -6.58 -19.79 15.02
C PRO A 810 -7.44 -20.84 15.73
N SER A 811 -8.75 -20.81 15.48
CA SER A 811 -9.72 -21.79 15.95
C SER A 811 -10.76 -22.12 14.87
N GLY A 812 -11.20 -23.38 14.81
CA GLY A 812 -12.09 -23.89 13.76
C GLY A 812 -11.37 -24.25 12.47
N ASP A 813 -12.07 -24.91 11.54
CA ASP A 813 -11.54 -25.21 10.20
C ASP A 813 -11.85 -24.05 9.22
N PRO A 814 -10.85 -23.51 8.50
CA PRO A 814 -11.05 -22.37 7.61
C PRO A 814 -11.91 -22.68 6.38
N VAL A 815 -11.76 -23.87 5.78
CA VAL A 815 -12.44 -24.23 4.52
C VAL A 815 -13.91 -24.56 4.79
N ALA A 816 -14.18 -25.40 5.80
CA ALA A 816 -15.54 -25.76 6.20
C ALA A 816 -16.32 -24.57 6.75
N THR A 817 -15.66 -23.62 7.42
CA THR A 817 -16.28 -22.37 7.88
C THR A 817 -16.61 -21.46 6.69
N ALA A 818 -15.65 -21.21 5.79
CA ALA A 818 -15.89 -20.41 4.58
C ALA A 818 -17.02 -21.01 3.72
N GLU A 819 -17.00 -22.32 3.46
CA GLU A 819 -18.01 -23.02 2.66
C GLU A 819 -19.40 -23.01 3.33
N ARG A 820 -19.48 -23.17 4.66
CA ARG A 820 -20.74 -23.07 5.42
C ARG A 820 -21.34 -21.67 5.32
N LEU A 821 -20.53 -20.63 5.49
CA LEU A 821 -20.98 -19.23 5.45
C LEU A 821 -21.35 -18.78 4.03
N TYR A 822 -20.62 -19.27 3.02
CA TYR A 822 -21.00 -19.13 1.61
C TYR A 822 -22.41 -19.71 1.37
N ARG A 823 -22.65 -20.97 1.77
CA ARG A 823 -23.98 -21.61 1.62
C ARG A 823 -25.10 -20.92 2.42
N ARG A 824 -24.77 -20.25 3.53
CA ARG A 824 -25.72 -19.55 4.40
C ARG A 824 -26.15 -18.17 3.87
N HIS A 825 -25.24 -17.42 3.25
CA HIS A 825 -25.43 -15.98 2.98
C HIS A 825 -25.22 -15.54 1.53
N LEU A 826 -24.50 -16.34 0.73
CA LEU A 826 -23.96 -15.92 -0.57
C LEU A 826 -24.45 -16.80 -1.73
N ALA A 827 -24.62 -18.10 -1.49
CA ALA A 827 -25.15 -19.02 -2.50
C ALA A 827 -26.54 -18.58 -2.96
N PRO A 828 -26.85 -18.63 -4.28
CA PRO A 828 -28.19 -18.34 -4.77
C PRO A 828 -29.20 -19.34 -4.17
N PRO A 829 -30.43 -18.91 -3.84
CA PRO A 829 -31.43 -19.78 -3.26
C PRO A 829 -31.72 -20.95 -4.21
N SER A 830 -31.65 -22.17 -3.68
CA SER A 830 -31.91 -23.39 -4.44
C SER A 830 -33.31 -23.34 -5.05
N SER A 831 -33.40 -23.54 -6.37
CA SER A 831 -34.66 -23.57 -7.13
C SER A 831 -35.47 -24.84 -6.82
N GLY A 832 -36.03 -24.89 -5.60
CA GLY A 832 -36.59 -26.11 -5.02
C GLY A 832 -37.34 -25.94 -3.70
N SER A 833 -37.81 -24.73 -3.36
CA SER A 833 -38.81 -24.52 -2.30
C SER A 833 -39.56 -23.18 -2.46
N GLN A 834 -40.69 -23.21 -3.16
CA GLN A 834 -41.81 -22.27 -3.03
C GLN A 834 -43.06 -23.10 -2.71
#